data_AF-A0A1Y1W077-F1
#
_entry.id   AF-A0A1Y1W077-F1
#
_cell.length_a   1.000
_cell.length_b   1.000
_cell.length_c   1.000
_cell.angle_alpha   90.00
_cell.angle_beta   90.00
_cell.angle_gamma   90.00
#
_symmetry.space_group_name_H-M   'P 1'
#
loop_
_entity.id
_entity.type
_entity.pdbx_description
1 polymer ?
#
loop_
_entity_poly.entity_id
_entity_poly.type
_entity_poly.pdbx_seq_one_letter_code
_entity_poly.pdbx_strand_id
1 'polypeptide(L)'
;FHWNITRWGSLKKINWSMVFDAGGTQWQLKLMLKGNRSTGNVSIYLCHVPTDRTANRKVYASFSFAISNAKVPSIVAVESTSHEFTHVEDDFGFTGFIDKADLRKRLPGYTRPLLVEDRLRISVYLRVYHYQDGLADGNDSDYEDISDSEEIDQPAGLRGRSQAGFLGLANDSASLYMNSLVLSLYHIPMLRMAVARIDRRGGRQGRALGHALRTTFESLRADDSPPDASAIVAALQDQYDELPRTATIQHYMRLLCENLGQRMRGTQDEGIIDSLFMGLCRTTTKCLDVNYHSSRSEPIYDLSLNINVPSTLQEAIDAYCAPEVLRGDNRYLTNSYGYQDATRSIGFEKLPPVLHIHLNRFEYDVNSGALRKSSHRLKYAMHLNLAQHLALNADRSQTWPYALHGILLHTGDTEAGRHFCILRPRIADEWFCFEDDLVYPVSSDFVLDATDEIGHGVEQDDPRVRDHQRTSRFKNAYMLVYIRTTMLTQIFGFQDSLPRPPPPPATPAEPRASSSISRQSDEQLTVVAYVITHDQVVNHQGFDLCNHPNIGGLSGNSLVELFVPLTATTAELRSRAASSLGCRPDEFRFWCMTPRVNKTLRCEMPMAWSSTTTVKDLIKYHGTSSNSLYLYCELRMLSDPVFFGRIPIPQGVTMIHLKFYNHAEGKMIGLGHIYVNARLPIKTILPILCQKAGLAKKTELLLYEEIKPWLIEAIDPKKKFEQVELQLGDIICFQAKAS
;
A
#
# COMPACT_ATOMS: atom_id res chain seq x y z
N PHE A 1 -33.87 0.31 5.28
CA PHE A 1 -35.08 0.66 4.52
C PHE A 1 -35.40 -0.45 3.51
N HIS A 2 -36.69 -0.70 3.23
CA HIS A 2 -37.14 -1.73 2.29
C HIS A 2 -38.09 -1.14 1.24
N TRP A 3 -37.76 -1.35 -0.04
CA TRP A 3 -38.56 -0.99 -1.19
C TRP A 3 -39.09 -2.25 -1.89
N ASN A 4 -40.39 -2.51 -1.69
CA ASN A 4 -41.07 -3.66 -2.29
C ASN A 4 -41.53 -3.32 -3.71
N ILE A 5 -40.94 -3.97 -4.71
CA ILE A 5 -41.39 -3.87 -6.09
C ILE A 5 -42.48 -4.91 -6.33
N THR A 6 -43.68 -4.46 -6.69
CA THR A 6 -44.85 -5.34 -6.92
C THR A 6 -45.15 -5.61 -8.39
N ARG A 7 -44.57 -4.82 -9.31
CA ARG A 7 -44.73 -4.93 -10.77
C ARG A 7 -43.44 -4.53 -11.50
N TRP A 8 -42.40 -5.37 -11.41
CA TRP A 8 -41.09 -5.12 -12.01
C TRP A 8 -41.14 -4.84 -13.52
N GLY A 9 -41.99 -5.53 -14.27
CA GLY A 9 -42.13 -5.36 -15.73
C GLY A 9 -42.73 -4.01 -16.13
N SER A 10 -43.38 -3.30 -15.21
CA SER A 10 -43.98 -1.98 -15.45
C SER A 10 -43.08 -0.80 -15.09
N LEU A 11 -41.91 -1.06 -14.50
CA LEU A 11 -40.97 -0.04 -14.08
C LEU A 11 -40.35 0.67 -15.29
N LYS A 12 -40.12 1.98 -15.16
CA LYS A 12 -39.50 2.84 -16.19
C LYS A 12 -37.98 2.61 -16.25
N LYS A 13 -37.27 3.27 -17.17
CA LYS A 13 -35.80 3.16 -17.26
C LYS A 13 -35.11 3.55 -15.94
N ILE A 14 -35.60 4.61 -15.29
CA ILE A 14 -35.15 5.11 -13.99
C ILE A 14 -36.37 5.16 -13.07
N ASN A 15 -36.24 4.68 -11.84
CA ASN A 15 -37.29 4.69 -10.82
C ASN A 15 -36.69 5.11 -9.49
N TRP A 16 -37.50 5.74 -8.65
CA TRP A 16 -37.09 6.26 -7.36
C TRP A 16 -37.94 5.65 -6.25
N SER A 17 -37.34 5.38 -5.09
CA SER A 17 -38.10 5.01 -3.90
C SER A 17 -38.78 6.24 -3.28
N MET A 18 -39.61 6.03 -2.27
CA MET A 18 -39.92 7.10 -1.33
C MET A 18 -38.64 7.58 -0.62
N VAL A 19 -38.63 8.84 -0.20
CA VAL A 19 -37.62 9.38 0.71
C VAL A 19 -37.81 8.70 2.07
N PHE A 20 -36.70 8.38 2.75
CA PHE A 20 -36.71 7.77 4.07
C PHE A 20 -35.63 8.38 4.96
N ASP A 21 -35.93 8.49 6.25
CA ASP A 21 -34.99 8.99 7.25
C ASP A 21 -34.12 7.85 7.79
N ALA A 22 -32.82 8.11 7.88
CA ALA A 22 -31.85 7.21 8.49
C ALA A 22 -30.60 7.98 8.94
N GLY A 23 -30.17 7.75 10.19
CA GLY A 23 -29.00 8.42 10.75
C GLY A 23 -29.11 9.94 10.75
N GLY A 24 -30.26 10.48 11.18
CA GLY A 24 -30.49 11.91 11.33
C GLY A 24 -30.63 12.72 10.04
N THR A 25 -30.66 12.07 8.87
CA THR A 25 -30.82 12.74 7.57
C THR A 25 -31.69 11.93 6.60
N GLN A 26 -32.07 12.54 5.48
CA GLN A 26 -32.98 11.96 4.49
C GLN A 26 -32.23 11.33 3.32
N TRP A 27 -32.78 10.23 2.82
CA TRP A 27 -32.19 9.43 1.76
C TRP A 27 -33.25 8.96 0.77
N GLN A 28 -32.83 8.65 -0.45
CA GLN A 28 -33.69 8.08 -1.49
C GLN A 28 -32.92 7.04 -2.30
N LEU A 29 -33.60 6.01 -2.81
CA LEU A 29 -32.98 5.03 -3.70
C LEU A 29 -33.31 5.34 -5.16
N LYS A 30 -32.30 5.22 -6.03
CA LYS A 30 -32.43 5.35 -7.49
C LYS A 30 -32.10 4.01 -8.14
N LEU A 31 -33.08 3.45 -8.85
CA LEU A 31 -32.99 2.17 -9.55
C LEU A 31 -33.00 2.39 -11.06
N MET A 32 -32.00 1.86 -11.77
CA MET A 32 -31.91 1.94 -13.23
C MET A 32 -31.90 0.54 -13.85
N LEU A 33 -32.92 0.22 -14.66
CA LEU A 33 -33.17 -1.14 -15.16
C LEU A 33 -32.33 -1.56 -16.38
N LYS A 34 -31.52 -0.63 -16.92
CA LYS A 34 -30.69 -0.79 -18.12
C LYS A 34 -29.30 -0.18 -17.92
N GLY A 35 -28.80 -0.18 -16.70
CA GLY A 35 -27.48 0.39 -16.41
C GLY A 35 -27.43 1.92 -16.42
N ASN A 36 -26.35 2.47 -15.87
CA ASN A 36 -25.89 3.83 -16.18
C ASN A 36 -25.08 3.87 -17.49
N ARG A 37 -24.37 2.76 -17.81
CA ARG A 37 -23.44 2.67 -18.96
C ARG A 37 -23.55 1.36 -19.78
N SER A 38 -24.11 0.26 -19.26
CA SER A 38 -24.22 -1.04 -19.96
C SER A 38 -25.67 -1.50 -20.20
N THR A 39 -25.94 -2.14 -21.34
CA THR A 39 -27.32 -2.52 -21.76
C THR A 39 -27.91 -3.78 -21.10
N GLY A 40 -27.19 -4.42 -20.17
CA GLY A 40 -27.58 -5.70 -19.54
C GLY A 40 -27.84 -5.69 -18.02
N ASN A 41 -27.27 -4.74 -17.28
CA ASN A 41 -27.27 -4.78 -15.81
C ASN A 41 -28.32 -3.85 -15.19
N VAL A 42 -28.73 -4.19 -13.97
CA VAL A 42 -29.49 -3.30 -13.09
C VAL A 42 -28.51 -2.50 -12.24
N SER A 43 -28.69 -1.17 -12.19
CA SER A 43 -27.93 -0.29 -11.31
C SER A 43 -28.78 0.20 -10.14
N ILE A 44 -28.14 0.41 -8.99
CA ILE A 44 -28.80 0.95 -7.80
C ILE A 44 -27.88 1.97 -7.10
N TYR A 45 -28.46 3.11 -6.73
CA TYR A 45 -27.77 4.20 -6.05
C TYR A 45 -28.53 4.61 -4.80
N LEU A 46 -27.78 5.03 -3.79
CA LEU A 46 -28.26 5.72 -2.61
C LEU A 46 -28.07 7.21 -2.87
N CYS A 47 -29.09 8.01 -2.62
CA CYS A 47 -29.08 9.44 -2.83
C CYS A 47 -29.29 10.13 -1.49
N HIS A 48 -28.41 11.06 -1.12
CA HIS A 48 -28.59 11.93 0.03
C HIS A 48 -29.56 13.05 -0.32
N VAL A 49 -30.56 13.28 0.53
CA VAL A 49 -31.55 14.35 0.34
C VAL A 49 -31.33 15.37 1.46
N PRO A 50 -30.56 16.44 1.22
CA PRO A 50 -30.30 17.44 2.26
C PRO A 50 -31.57 18.20 2.64
N THR A 51 -31.82 18.34 3.94
CA THR A 51 -32.93 19.15 4.49
C THR A 51 -32.71 20.66 4.34
N ASP A 52 -31.44 21.08 4.20
CA ASP A 52 -31.05 22.46 3.89
C ASP A 52 -29.94 22.43 2.83
N ARG A 53 -30.22 22.97 1.64
CA ARG A 53 -29.29 22.97 0.50
C ARG A 53 -28.22 24.06 0.59
N THR A 54 -28.31 24.96 1.58
CA THR A 54 -27.36 26.07 1.74
C THR A 54 -26.23 25.77 2.73
N ALA A 55 -26.38 24.72 3.55
CA ALA A 55 -25.34 24.27 4.46
C ALA A 55 -24.41 23.30 3.73
N ASN A 56 -23.10 23.64 3.64
CA ASN A 56 -22.08 22.77 3.06
C ASN A 56 -21.74 21.59 4.00
N ARG A 57 -22.74 20.75 4.29
CA ARG A 57 -22.64 19.63 5.23
C ARG A 57 -22.29 18.34 4.49
N LYS A 58 -21.13 17.77 4.83
CA LYS A 58 -20.68 16.46 4.38
C LYS A 58 -21.33 15.36 5.21
N VAL A 59 -21.81 14.30 4.57
CA VAL A 59 -22.43 13.16 5.24
C VAL A 59 -21.74 11.88 4.81
N TYR A 60 -20.97 11.27 5.72
CA TYR A 60 -20.35 9.99 5.45
C TYR A 60 -21.30 8.84 5.78
N ALA A 61 -21.42 7.88 4.86
CA ALA A 61 -22.33 6.75 5.00
C ALA A 61 -21.71 5.44 4.51
N SER A 62 -21.82 4.39 5.33
CA SER A 62 -21.54 3.02 4.93
C SER A 62 -22.85 2.26 4.72
N PHE A 63 -23.02 1.61 3.57
CA PHE A 63 -24.28 0.99 3.21
C PHE A 63 -24.16 -0.28 2.36
N SER A 64 -25.15 -1.16 2.53
CA SER A 64 -25.31 -2.40 1.77
C SER A 64 -26.66 -2.41 1.05
N PHE A 65 -26.64 -2.71 -0.24
CA PHE A 65 -27.84 -2.98 -1.03
C PHE A 65 -28.11 -4.46 -1.11
N ALA A 66 -29.37 -4.84 -0.98
CA ALA A 66 -29.82 -6.22 -1.04
C ALA A 66 -31.05 -6.32 -1.96
N ILE A 67 -30.90 -6.97 -3.12
CA ILE A 67 -32.05 -7.39 -3.95
C ILE A 67 -32.41 -8.80 -3.53
N SER A 68 -33.60 -8.98 -2.97
CA SER A 68 -34.07 -10.22 -2.38
C SER A 68 -35.40 -10.66 -2.97
N ASN A 69 -35.68 -11.96 -2.88
CA ASN A 69 -36.97 -12.51 -3.23
C ASN A 69 -38.07 -11.94 -2.32
N ALA A 70 -39.17 -11.47 -2.90
CA ALA A 70 -40.24 -10.80 -2.17
C ALA A 70 -40.94 -11.67 -1.11
N LYS A 71 -40.95 -13.00 -1.29
CA LYS A 71 -41.58 -13.97 -0.36
C LYS A 71 -40.57 -14.67 0.54
N VAL A 72 -39.32 -14.85 0.07
CA VAL A 72 -38.26 -15.57 0.79
C VAL A 72 -37.00 -14.69 0.87
N PRO A 73 -36.92 -13.74 1.82
CA PRO A 73 -35.84 -12.75 1.85
C PRO A 73 -34.43 -13.31 2.04
N SER A 74 -34.28 -14.58 2.45
CA SER A 74 -32.98 -15.27 2.51
C SER A 74 -32.38 -15.56 1.14
N ILE A 75 -33.17 -15.49 0.04
CA ILE A 75 -32.67 -15.54 -1.33
C ILE A 75 -32.34 -14.11 -1.74
N VAL A 76 -31.05 -13.76 -1.77
CA VAL A 76 -30.60 -12.37 -1.89
C VAL A 76 -29.27 -12.25 -2.64
N ALA A 77 -29.15 -11.19 -3.43
CA ALA A 77 -27.88 -10.67 -3.92
C ALA A 77 -27.55 -9.38 -3.15
N VAL A 78 -26.32 -9.27 -2.64
CA VAL A 78 -25.89 -8.19 -1.76
C VAL A 78 -24.60 -7.58 -2.27
N GLU A 79 -24.52 -6.25 -2.28
CA GLU A 79 -23.28 -5.50 -2.50
C GLU A 79 -23.17 -4.41 -1.44
N SER A 80 -21.94 -4.10 -0.98
CA SER A 80 -21.67 -3.16 0.11
C SER A 80 -20.58 -2.15 -0.27
N THR A 81 -20.73 -0.90 0.18
CA THR A 81 -19.77 0.18 -0.04
C THR A 81 -19.88 1.25 1.04
N SER A 82 -18.98 2.23 1.02
CA SER A 82 -19.08 3.46 1.80
C SER A 82 -18.78 4.67 0.92
N HIS A 83 -19.35 5.83 1.23
CA HIS A 83 -19.16 7.05 0.46
C HIS A 83 -19.41 8.31 1.31
N GLU A 84 -18.75 9.41 0.95
CA GLU A 84 -19.01 10.75 1.50
C GLU A 84 -19.94 11.51 0.56
N PHE A 85 -21.18 11.75 1.01
CA PHE A 85 -22.16 12.50 0.23
C PHE A 85 -21.97 14.00 0.45
N THR A 86 -22.00 14.76 -0.65
CA THR A 86 -21.90 16.22 -0.65
C THR A 86 -23.07 16.83 -1.42
N HIS A 87 -23.16 18.17 -1.44
CA HIS A 87 -24.18 18.85 -2.26
C HIS A 87 -23.90 18.74 -3.76
N VAL A 88 -22.67 18.37 -4.16
CA VAL A 88 -22.24 18.16 -5.56
C VAL A 88 -22.41 16.69 -5.94
N GLU A 89 -21.99 15.78 -5.07
CA GLU A 89 -22.10 14.33 -5.23
C GLU A 89 -23.16 13.80 -4.26
N ASP A 90 -24.42 13.92 -4.68
CA ASP A 90 -25.57 13.54 -3.87
C ASP A 90 -26.02 12.10 -4.10
N ASP A 91 -25.47 11.36 -5.08
CA ASP A 91 -25.77 9.95 -5.33
C ASP A 91 -24.55 9.04 -5.54
N PHE A 92 -24.55 7.86 -4.89
CA PHE A 92 -23.48 6.86 -5.05
C PHE A 92 -24.00 5.43 -4.98
N GLY A 93 -23.38 4.52 -5.73
CA GLY A 93 -23.79 3.12 -5.75
C GLY A 93 -23.21 2.31 -6.90
N PHE A 94 -23.91 1.26 -7.29
CA PHE A 94 -23.39 0.24 -8.20
C PHE A 94 -23.95 0.42 -9.61
N THR A 95 -23.08 0.76 -10.55
CA THR A 95 -23.40 0.85 -11.99
C THR A 95 -23.80 -0.51 -12.58
N GLY A 96 -23.30 -1.62 -12.03
CA GLY A 96 -23.68 -2.98 -12.42
C GLY A 96 -23.91 -3.89 -11.22
N PHE A 97 -25.02 -3.68 -10.50
CA PHE A 97 -25.35 -4.45 -9.30
C PHE A 97 -25.66 -5.92 -9.60
N ILE A 98 -26.46 -6.20 -10.63
CA ILE A 98 -26.78 -7.58 -11.05
C ILE A 98 -27.19 -7.61 -12.52
N ASP A 99 -26.84 -8.69 -13.23
CA ASP A 99 -27.34 -8.95 -14.57
C ASP A 99 -28.87 -9.15 -14.54
N LYS A 100 -29.58 -8.48 -15.45
CA LYS A 100 -31.04 -8.54 -15.54
C LYS A 100 -31.56 -9.96 -15.83
N ALA A 101 -30.78 -10.78 -16.53
CA ALA A 101 -31.08 -12.18 -16.77
C ALA A 101 -31.03 -12.98 -15.47
N ASP A 102 -30.09 -12.67 -14.58
CA ASP A 102 -29.85 -13.42 -13.35
C ASP A 102 -30.91 -13.15 -12.28
N LEU A 103 -31.62 -12.03 -12.37
CA LEU A 103 -32.85 -11.81 -11.58
C LEU A 103 -33.91 -12.90 -11.82
N ARG A 104 -33.98 -13.45 -13.04
CA ARG A 104 -34.97 -14.48 -13.42
C ARG A 104 -34.42 -15.90 -13.32
N LYS A 105 -33.10 -16.06 -13.22
CA LYS A 105 -32.46 -17.37 -13.09
C LYS A 105 -32.31 -17.74 -11.61
N ARG A 106 -32.17 -19.03 -11.37
CA ARG A 106 -31.78 -19.57 -10.07
C ARG A 106 -30.29 -19.29 -9.87
N LEU A 107 -29.96 -18.43 -8.92
CA LEU A 107 -28.58 -18.19 -8.51
C LEU A 107 -28.00 -19.46 -7.83
N PRO A 108 -26.68 -19.73 -7.95
CA PRO A 108 -26.03 -20.84 -7.27
C PRO A 108 -26.32 -20.85 -5.76
N GLY A 109 -26.61 -22.02 -5.20
CA GLY A 109 -26.92 -22.17 -3.76
C GLY A 109 -28.36 -21.84 -3.34
N TYR A 110 -29.14 -21.13 -4.16
CA TYR A 110 -30.54 -20.82 -3.85
C TYR A 110 -31.51 -21.78 -4.49
N THR A 111 -32.75 -21.90 -4.00
CA THR A 111 -33.78 -22.82 -4.56
C THR A 111 -34.73 -22.14 -5.55
N ARG A 112 -34.75 -20.80 -5.61
CA ARG A 112 -35.66 -19.99 -6.43
C ARG A 112 -34.94 -18.75 -6.96
N PRO A 113 -35.43 -18.12 -8.05
CA PRO A 113 -34.88 -16.84 -8.54
C PRO A 113 -35.24 -15.67 -7.61
N LEU A 114 -34.54 -14.55 -7.80
CA LEU A 114 -34.79 -13.30 -7.06
C LEU A 114 -36.11 -12.64 -7.46
N LEU A 115 -36.42 -12.61 -8.75
CA LEU A 115 -37.66 -12.08 -9.30
C LEU A 115 -38.69 -13.20 -9.50
N VAL A 116 -39.78 -13.17 -8.73
CA VAL A 116 -40.88 -14.16 -8.81
C VAL A 116 -42.21 -13.42 -8.88
N GLU A 117 -43.09 -13.84 -9.79
CA GLU A 117 -44.43 -13.23 -10.00
C GLU A 117 -44.35 -11.71 -10.27
N ASP A 118 -43.28 -11.25 -10.94
CA ASP A 118 -42.99 -9.83 -11.20
C ASP A 118 -42.71 -8.99 -9.93
N ARG A 119 -42.33 -9.66 -8.83
CA ARG A 119 -42.07 -9.05 -7.52
C ARG A 119 -40.68 -9.35 -7.00
N LEU A 120 -40.04 -8.34 -6.40
CA LEU A 120 -38.81 -8.48 -5.61
C LEU A 120 -38.75 -7.37 -4.55
N ARG A 121 -37.83 -7.50 -3.59
CA ARG A 121 -37.60 -6.50 -2.56
C ARG A 121 -36.18 -5.98 -2.65
N ILE A 122 -36.04 -4.66 -2.74
CA ILE A 122 -34.78 -3.95 -2.63
C ILE A 122 -34.66 -3.45 -1.20
N SER A 123 -33.54 -3.71 -0.54
CA SER A 123 -33.28 -3.24 0.82
C SER A 123 -31.97 -2.49 0.86
N VAL A 124 -31.91 -1.46 1.70
CA VAL A 124 -30.66 -0.78 2.05
C VAL A 124 -30.47 -0.83 3.56
N TYR A 125 -29.28 -1.25 3.98
CA TYR A 125 -28.79 -1.17 5.34
C TYR A 125 -27.77 -0.05 5.36
N LEU A 126 -27.94 0.92 6.25
CA LEU A 126 -27.19 2.17 6.23
C LEU A 126 -26.71 2.51 7.64
N ARG A 127 -25.44 2.91 7.73
CA ARG A 127 -24.82 3.53 8.90
C ARG A 127 -24.30 4.90 8.49
N VAL A 128 -24.84 5.95 9.11
CA VAL A 128 -24.45 7.34 8.85
C VAL A 128 -23.55 7.82 9.98
N TYR A 129 -22.52 8.59 9.63
CA TYR A 129 -21.54 9.14 10.55
C TYR A 129 -21.68 10.67 10.57
N HIS A 130 -21.74 11.24 11.77
CA HIS A 130 -21.79 12.70 11.95
C HIS A 130 -20.43 13.18 12.44
N TYR A 131 -19.85 14.16 11.73
CA TYR A 131 -18.71 14.91 12.24
C TYR A 131 -19.20 15.82 13.38
N GLN A 132 -18.60 15.71 14.57
CA GLN A 132 -18.83 16.70 15.63
C GLN A 132 -17.88 17.87 15.39
N ASP A 133 -18.42 18.97 14.85
CA ASP A 133 -17.70 20.23 14.72
C ASP A 133 -17.44 20.84 16.11
N GLY A 134 -16.17 20.86 16.51
CA GLY A 134 -15.68 21.60 17.65
C GLY A 134 -14.83 22.77 17.17
N LEU A 135 -15.39 23.99 17.29
CA LEU A 135 -14.76 25.32 17.37
C LEU A 135 -14.62 26.16 16.07
N ALA A 136 -15.69 26.94 15.86
CA ALA A 136 -15.75 28.40 15.65
C ALA A 136 -15.37 29.05 14.30
N ASP A 137 -16.42 29.58 13.66
CA ASP A 137 -16.57 30.80 12.86
C ASP A 137 -15.31 31.60 12.48
N GLY A 138 -15.11 31.71 11.16
CA GLY A 138 -14.32 32.75 10.53
C GLY A 138 -14.60 32.79 9.03
N ASN A 139 -15.27 33.86 8.59
CA ASN A 139 -15.57 34.23 7.20
C ASN A 139 -14.55 33.74 6.16
N ASP A 140 -15.04 33.13 5.08
CA ASP A 140 -14.38 33.23 3.78
C ASP A 140 -15.44 33.20 2.67
N SER A 141 -15.76 34.40 2.18
CA SER A 141 -16.23 34.60 0.81
C SER A 141 -14.99 34.64 -0.07
N ASP A 142 -14.76 33.58 -0.86
CA ASP A 142 -14.19 33.61 -2.21
C ASP A 142 -13.72 32.18 -2.57
N TYR A 143 -14.61 31.38 -3.15
CA TYR A 143 -14.25 30.18 -3.88
C TYR A 143 -15.02 30.16 -5.20
N GLU A 144 -14.30 30.47 -6.28
CA GLU A 144 -14.73 30.23 -7.66
C GLU A 144 -14.65 28.73 -8.00
N ASP A 145 -15.58 28.35 -8.86
CA ASP A 145 -15.84 27.03 -9.47
C ASP A 145 -14.59 26.19 -9.79
N ILE A 146 -14.56 24.96 -9.28
CA ILE A 146 -13.83 23.84 -9.88
C ILE A 146 -14.76 22.62 -9.92
N SER A 147 -15.31 22.36 -11.10
CA SER A 147 -15.92 21.10 -11.49
C SER A 147 -14.86 20.08 -11.92
N ASP A 148 -15.11 18.83 -11.57
CA ASP A 148 -14.64 17.59 -12.21
C ASP A 148 -13.18 17.15 -12.00
N SER A 149 -12.94 16.42 -10.89
CA SER A 149 -12.00 15.29 -10.86
C SER A 149 -12.24 14.41 -9.61
N GLU A 150 -13.03 13.33 -9.75
CA GLU A 150 -13.05 12.20 -8.82
C GLU A 150 -11.75 11.38 -9.02
N GLU A 151 -10.66 11.83 -8.40
CA GLU A 151 -9.76 10.91 -7.71
C GLU A 151 -10.03 11.08 -6.21
N ILE A 152 -9.88 10.01 -5.45
CA ILE A 152 -9.78 10.13 -3.99
C ILE A 152 -8.55 11.00 -3.74
N ASP A 153 -8.77 12.30 -3.59
CA ASP A 153 -7.82 13.23 -3.04
C ASP A 153 -7.45 12.66 -1.66
N GLN A 154 -6.29 12.00 -1.56
CA GLN A 154 -5.62 11.90 -0.27
C GLN A 154 -5.49 13.36 0.18
N PRO A 155 -6.13 13.78 1.29
CA PRO A 155 -6.24 15.19 1.59
C PRO A 155 -4.85 15.81 1.56
N ALA A 156 -4.65 16.81 0.70
CA ALA A 156 -3.41 17.55 0.56
C ALA A 156 -2.96 18.28 1.85
N GLY A 157 -3.63 18.02 2.99
CA GLY A 157 -3.28 18.46 4.34
C GLY A 157 -2.88 17.35 5.33
N LEU A 158 -2.73 16.09 4.91
CA LEU A 158 -2.37 14.96 5.80
C LEU A 158 -0.90 14.51 5.71
N ARG A 159 -0.12 15.05 4.78
CA ARG A 159 1.33 14.79 4.68
C ARG A 159 2.08 15.86 5.45
N GLY A 160 2.69 15.47 6.56
CA GLY A 160 3.33 16.39 7.49
C GLY A 160 2.95 16.10 8.94
N ARG A 161 3.20 17.06 9.82
CA ARG A 161 2.90 16.89 11.25
C ARG A 161 1.38 16.80 11.45
N SER A 162 0.91 15.67 11.95
CA SER A 162 -0.50 15.44 12.31
C SER A 162 -0.97 16.46 13.35
N GLN A 163 -2.30 16.62 13.47
CA GLN A 163 -2.91 17.50 14.48
C GLN A 163 -2.49 17.15 15.92
N ALA A 164 -2.17 15.87 16.18
CA ALA A 164 -1.67 15.42 17.48
C ALA A 164 -0.17 15.73 17.70
N GLY A 165 0.50 16.36 16.73
CA GLY A 165 1.89 16.76 16.79
C GLY A 165 2.88 15.68 16.38
N PHE A 166 2.44 14.55 15.83
CA PHE A 166 3.31 13.45 15.39
C PHE A 166 3.63 13.54 13.90
N LEU A 167 4.84 13.15 13.52
CA LEU A 167 5.33 13.17 12.15
C LEU A 167 5.69 11.75 11.72
N GLY A 168 5.34 11.40 10.47
CA GLY A 168 5.72 10.14 9.82
C GLY A 168 7.14 10.17 9.25
N LEU A 169 7.52 9.13 8.51
CA LEU A 169 8.76 9.05 7.75
C LEU A 169 8.47 8.98 6.26
N ALA A 170 9.25 9.66 5.43
CA ALA A 170 9.06 9.61 3.99
C ALA A 170 9.21 8.16 3.47
N ASN A 171 8.33 7.78 2.52
CA ASN A 171 8.40 6.48 1.87
C ASN A 171 9.51 6.48 0.81
N ASP A 172 10.72 6.06 1.21
CA ASP A 172 11.73 5.61 0.25
C ASP A 172 11.62 4.08 0.12
N SER A 173 11.35 3.63 -1.12
CA SER A 173 11.07 2.24 -1.51
C SER A 173 12.08 1.19 -0.99
N ALA A 174 13.30 1.60 -0.60
CA ALA A 174 14.32 0.73 -0.03
C ALA A 174 14.20 0.50 1.51
N SER A 175 13.27 1.16 2.20
CA SER A 175 13.31 1.35 3.66
C SER A 175 12.01 1.05 4.44
N LEU A 176 10.97 0.50 3.80
CA LEU A 176 9.62 0.40 4.39
C LEU A 176 9.56 -0.27 5.78
N TYR A 177 10.24 -1.40 6.00
CA TYR A 177 10.28 -2.03 7.33
C TYR A 177 11.13 -1.21 8.32
N MET A 178 12.14 -0.47 7.83
CA MET A 178 12.98 0.41 8.64
C MET A 178 12.17 1.58 9.19
N ASN A 179 11.24 2.16 8.42
CA ASN A 179 10.36 3.23 8.88
C ASN A 179 9.59 2.80 10.15
N SER A 180 8.95 1.64 10.09
CA SER A 180 8.19 1.07 11.22
C SER A 180 9.08 0.82 12.45
N LEU A 181 10.30 0.32 12.24
CA LEU A 181 11.27 0.08 13.32
C LEU A 181 11.76 1.39 13.95
N VAL A 182 12.20 2.35 13.14
CA VAL A 182 12.71 3.65 13.58
C VAL A 182 11.64 4.42 14.36
N LEU A 183 10.40 4.44 13.88
CA LEU A 183 9.28 5.06 14.60
C LEU A 183 9.00 4.36 15.93
N SER A 184 9.04 3.02 15.97
CA SER A 184 8.84 2.26 17.22
C SER A 184 9.89 2.61 18.28
N LEU A 185 11.15 2.86 17.88
CA LEU A 185 12.24 3.28 18.76
C LEU A 185 12.14 4.76 19.16
N TYR A 186 11.79 5.63 18.20
CA TYR A 186 11.61 7.07 18.42
C TYR A 186 10.54 7.37 19.47
N HIS A 187 9.46 6.59 19.47
CA HIS A 187 8.36 6.72 20.42
C HIS A 187 8.64 6.08 21.80
N ILE A 188 9.91 5.78 22.11
CA ILE A 188 10.40 5.47 23.45
C ILE A 188 11.20 6.69 23.95
N PRO A 189 10.60 7.62 24.74
CA PRO A 189 11.21 8.91 25.04
C PRO A 189 12.58 8.83 25.72
N MET A 190 12.74 7.89 26.67
CA MET A 190 14.01 7.64 27.34
C MET A 190 15.14 7.27 26.36
N LEU A 191 14.86 6.41 25.36
CA LEU A 191 15.82 6.08 24.31
C LEU A 191 16.08 7.29 23.41
N ARG A 192 15.01 7.96 22.95
CA ARG A 192 15.10 9.15 22.09
C ARG A 192 16.01 10.22 22.68
N MET A 193 15.96 10.44 23.99
CA MET A 193 16.82 11.40 24.68
C MET A 193 18.28 10.97 24.75
N ALA A 194 18.57 9.69 24.98
CA ALA A 194 19.93 9.19 24.92
C ALA A 194 20.52 9.33 23.51
N VAL A 195 19.74 9.02 22.48
CA VAL A 195 20.14 9.20 21.07
C VAL A 195 20.45 10.66 20.76
N ALA A 196 19.65 11.60 21.26
CA ALA A 196 19.89 13.04 21.11
C ALA A 196 21.22 13.52 21.70
N ARG A 197 21.77 12.79 22.70
CA ARG A 197 23.02 13.14 23.38
C ARG A 197 24.27 12.46 22.81
N ILE A 198 24.13 11.63 21.78
CA ILE A 198 25.29 11.05 21.09
C ILE A 198 26.15 12.18 20.51
N ASP A 199 27.45 12.18 20.83
CA ASP A 199 28.39 13.26 20.50
C ASP A 199 28.47 13.52 18.98
N ARG A 200 28.55 14.79 18.61
CA ARG A 200 28.76 15.28 17.23
C ARG A 200 30.19 15.06 16.75
N ARG A 201 31.18 14.82 17.62
CA ARG A 201 32.63 15.00 17.32
C ARG A 201 33.52 13.73 17.08
N GLY A 202 33.06 12.47 17.16
CA GLY A 202 33.93 11.26 17.11
C GLY A 202 34.20 10.55 15.74
N GLY A 203 35.38 9.96 15.49
CA GLY A 203 35.99 9.51 14.19
C GLY A 203 35.24 8.58 13.17
N ARG A 204 35.90 8.32 12.01
CA ARG A 204 35.35 8.20 10.63
C ARG A 204 34.49 6.99 10.19
N GLN A 205 34.58 5.77 10.74
CA GLN A 205 33.95 4.59 10.08
C GLN A 205 32.67 4.01 10.70
N GLY A 206 32.28 4.37 11.93
CA GLY A 206 30.96 3.98 12.48
C GLY A 206 30.12 5.17 12.94
N ARG A 207 30.53 6.38 12.55
CA ARG A 207 29.86 7.66 12.86
C ARG A 207 28.53 7.80 12.12
N ALA A 208 28.41 7.15 10.96
CA ALA A 208 27.28 7.31 10.05
C ALA A 208 25.96 6.90 10.69
N LEU A 209 25.90 5.73 11.36
CA LEU A 209 24.63 5.20 11.88
C LEU A 209 24.11 5.98 13.10
N GLY A 210 24.96 6.22 14.10
CA GLY A 210 24.57 7.02 15.26
C GLY A 210 24.22 8.47 14.89
N HIS A 211 24.91 9.05 13.91
CA HIS A 211 24.56 10.37 13.38
C HIS A 211 23.24 10.35 12.61
N ALA A 212 23.02 9.37 11.74
CA ALA A 212 21.79 9.21 10.98
C ALA A 212 20.59 9.06 11.92
N LEU A 213 20.66 8.15 12.90
CA LEU A 213 19.61 7.98 13.91
C LEU A 213 19.32 9.27 14.67
N ARG A 214 20.37 9.99 15.11
CA ARG A 214 20.19 11.26 15.80
C ARG A 214 19.53 12.30 14.91
N THR A 215 20.01 12.49 13.68
CA THR A 215 19.45 13.46 12.73
C THR A 215 18.00 13.14 12.41
N THR A 216 17.66 11.88 12.12
CA THR A 216 16.28 11.47 11.88
C THR A 216 15.40 11.72 13.11
N PHE A 217 15.88 11.44 14.34
CA PHE A 217 15.13 11.72 15.58
C PHE A 217 14.99 13.23 15.84
N GLU A 218 16.00 14.03 15.53
CA GLU A 218 15.95 15.49 15.61
C GLU A 218 14.90 16.03 14.63
N SER A 219 14.89 15.56 13.37
CA SER A 219 13.93 15.96 12.34
C SER A 219 12.49 15.56 12.68
N LEU A 220 12.25 14.30 13.11
CA LEU A 220 10.94 13.85 13.58
C LEU A 220 10.38 14.76 14.69
N ARG A 221 11.26 15.33 15.52
CA ARG A 221 10.88 16.25 16.59
C ARG A 221 10.69 17.71 16.13
N ALA A 222 11.53 18.21 15.22
CA ALA A 222 11.67 19.65 14.98
C ALA A 222 11.09 20.14 13.65
N ASP A 223 10.97 19.25 12.67
CA ASP A 223 10.61 19.58 11.29
C ASP A 223 9.12 19.32 11.05
N ASP A 224 8.52 20.02 10.10
CA ASP A 224 7.10 19.80 9.74
C ASP A 224 6.96 18.86 8.52
N SER A 225 8.08 18.62 7.81
CA SER A 225 8.18 17.69 6.70
C SER A 225 8.76 16.34 7.14
N PRO A 226 8.16 15.20 6.75
CA PRO A 226 8.64 13.86 7.11
C PRO A 226 10.09 13.63 6.62
N PRO A 227 11.04 13.26 7.51
CA PRO A 227 12.38 12.89 7.09
C PRO A 227 12.40 11.48 6.48
N ASP A 228 13.39 11.17 5.64
CA ASP A 228 13.65 9.80 5.19
C ASP A 228 14.55 9.03 6.17
N ALA A 229 14.51 7.70 6.09
CA ALA A 229 15.37 6.79 6.85
C ALA A 229 16.55 6.24 6.03
N SER A 230 16.80 6.77 4.83
CA SER A 230 17.74 6.17 3.87
C SER A 230 19.18 6.28 4.35
N ALA A 231 19.53 7.33 5.08
CA ALA A 231 20.83 7.47 5.74
C ALA A 231 21.09 6.39 6.80
N ILE A 232 20.05 5.89 7.49
CA ILE A 232 20.15 4.81 8.48
C ILE A 232 20.43 3.49 7.76
N VAL A 233 19.68 3.21 6.68
CA VAL A 233 19.86 2.00 5.86
C VAL A 233 21.26 1.97 5.24
N ALA A 234 21.70 3.08 4.63
CA ALA A 234 23.02 3.20 4.03
C ALA A 234 24.14 3.00 5.07
N ALA A 235 23.99 3.58 6.26
CA ALA A 235 24.98 3.41 7.32
C ALA A 235 25.06 1.97 7.87
N LEU A 236 23.93 1.26 7.92
CA LEU A 236 23.91 -0.17 8.26
C LEU A 236 24.56 -1.02 7.16
N GLN A 237 24.30 -0.73 5.89
CA GLN A 237 24.91 -1.45 4.77
C GLN A 237 26.42 -1.25 4.70
N ASP A 238 26.90 -0.02 4.93
CA ASP A 238 28.33 0.32 4.93
C ASP A 238 29.08 -0.30 6.13
N GLN A 239 28.43 -0.37 7.30
CA GLN A 239 29.06 -0.92 8.50
C GLN A 239 29.12 -2.46 8.51
N TYR A 240 28.24 -3.13 7.75
CA TYR A 240 28.10 -4.57 7.73
C TYR A 240 28.09 -5.07 6.27
N ASP A 241 29.28 -5.24 5.68
CA ASP A 241 29.48 -5.66 4.28
C ASP A 241 28.73 -6.97 3.89
N GLU A 242 28.43 -7.84 4.86
CA GLU A 242 27.79 -9.15 4.65
C GLU A 242 26.28 -9.16 4.94
N LEU A 243 25.67 -8.00 5.21
CA LEU A 243 24.26 -7.95 5.62
C LEU A 243 23.38 -8.47 4.47
N PRO A 244 22.75 -9.67 4.62
CA PRO A 244 22.01 -10.25 3.52
C PRO A 244 20.88 -9.31 3.10
N ARG A 245 20.59 -9.21 1.80
CA ARG A 245 19.38 -8.49 1.33
C ARG A 245 18.07 -9.03 1.95
N THR A 246 18.15 -10.20 2.59
CA THR A 246 17.09 -10.92 3.30
C THR A 246 17.12 -10.73 4.82
N ALA A 247 17.95 -9.82 5.37
CA ALA A 247 18.02 -9.60 6.81
C ALA A 247 16.64 -9.22 7.38
N THR A 248 16.23 -9.92 8.43
CA THR A 248 14.92 -9.72 9.05
C THR A 248 14.92 -8.46 9.91
N ILE A 249 13.73 -7.90 10.16
CA ILE A 249 13.61 -6.72 11.05
C ILE A 249 14.17 -6.97 12.46
N GLN A 250 14.10 -8.21 12.94
CA GLN A 250 14.71 -8.64 14.20
C GLN A 250 16.23 -8.48 14.16
N HIS A 251 16.87 -8.83 13.04
CA HIS A 251 18.30 -8.65 12.86
C HIS A 251 18.66 -7.15 12.87
N TYR A 252 17.93 -6.33 12.12
CA TYR A 252 18.14 -4.87 12.12
C TYR A 252 17.95 -4.24 13.50
N MET A 253 16.93 -4.65 14.24
CA MET A 253 16.72 -4.20 15.62
C MET A 253 17.92 -4.48 16.51
N ARG A 254 18.48 -5.69 16.45
CA ARG A 254 19.67 -6.06 17.23
C ARG A 254 20.90 -5.24 16.83
N LEU A 255 21.13 -5.05 15.52
CA LEU A 255 22.24 -4.24 15.02
C LEU A 255 22.12 -2.77 15.47
N LEU A 256 20.92 -2.20 15.42
CA LEU A 256 20.66 -0.84 15.90
C LEU A 256 20.93 -0.72 17.40
N CYS A 257 20.42 -1.65 18.22
CA CYS A 257 20.67 -1.67 19.65
C CYS A 257 22.14 -1.85 20.00
N GLU A 258 22.85 -2.77 19.33
CA GLU A 258 24.27 -2.99 19.54
C GLU A 258 25.08 -1.74 19.19
N ASN A 259 24.78 -1.12 18.04
CA ASN A 259 25.45 0.10 17.62
C ASN A 259 25.24 1.25 18.61
N LEU A 260 23.99 1.48 19.03
CA LEU A 260 23.67 2.50 20.01
C LEU A 260 24.35 2.23 21.35
N GLY A 261 24.36 0.98 21.81
CA GLY A 261 25.04 0.58 23.04
C GLY A 261 26.54 0.86 22.98
N GLN A 262 27.21 0.52 21.88
CA GLN A 262 28.63 0.82 21.67
C GLN A 262 28.91 2.33 21.65
N ARG A 263 28.00 3.12 21.05
CA ARG A 263 28.14 4.59 20.94
C ARG A 263 27.95 5.32 22.27
N MET A 264 27.19 4.74 23.18
CA MET A 264 26.90 5.33 24.49
C MET A 264 27.91 4.90 25.57
N ARG A 265 28.85 3.98 25.26
CA ARG A 265 29.93 3.61 26.20
C ARG A 265 30.79 4.81 26.58
N GLY A 266 31.09 4.96 27.86
CA GLY A 266 31.83 6.10 28.40
C GLY A 266 31.04 7.42 28.43
N THR A 267 29.73 7.39 28.14
CA THR A 267 28.83 8.55 28.27
C THR A 267 27.92 8.37 29.48
N GLN A 268 27.19 9.43 29.87
CA GLN A 268 26.19 9.33 30.95
C GLN A 268 25.01 8.38 30.63
N ASP A 269 24.86 8.00 29.36
CA ASP A 269 23.82 7.10 28.87
C ASP A 269 24.35 5.66 28.66
N GLU A 270 25.55 5.36 29.17
CA GLU A 270 26.12 4.02 29.12
C GLU A 270 25.17 2.99 29.78
N GLY A 271 24.94 1.87 29.08
CA GLY A 271 24.07 0.80 29.56
C GLY A 271 22.56 1.06 29.39
N ILE A 272 22.14 2.17 28.77
CA ILE A 272 20.70 2.45 28.57
C ILE A 272 19.99 1.41 27.69
N ILE A 273 20.70 0.86 26.70
CA ILE A 273 20.15 -0.20 25.83
C ILE A 273 19.85 -1.45 26.65
N ASP A 274 20.78 -1.86 27.52
CA ASP A 274 20.62 -3.03 28.38
C ASP A 274 19.59 -2.78 29.50
N SER A 275 19.46 -1.53 29.97
CA SER A 275 18.46 -1.18 30.98
C SER A 275 17.04 -1.19 30.42
N LEU A 276 16.86 -0.83 29.14
CA LEU A 276 15.55 -0.78 28.47
C LEU A 276 15.14 -2.13 27.87
N PHE A 277 16.06 -2.82 27.18
CA PHE A 277 15.71 -3.93 26.28
C PHE A 277 16.27 -5.29 26.73
N MET A 278 17.29 -5.35 27.59
CA MET A 278 17.90 -6.63 27.97
C MET A 278 17.14 -7.32 29.11
N GLY A 279 16.63 -8.50 28.80
CA GLY A 279 16.20 -9.53 29.75
C GLY A 279 17.23 -10.66 29.87
N LEU A 280 16.97 -11.60 30.77
CA LEU A 280 17.80 -12.76 31.03
C LEU A 280 16.93 -14.03 31.04
N CYS A 281 17.24 -14.97 30.16
CA CYS A 281 16.59 -16.28 30.10
C CYS A 281 17.50 -17.35 30.69
N ARG A 282 16.93 -18.25 31.48
CA ARG A 282 17.61 -19.45 31.98
C ARG A 282 17.11 -20.67 31.25
N THR A 283 18.00 -21.31 30.51
CA THR A 283 17.77 -22.63 29.91
C THR A 283 18.23 -23.69 30.91
N THR A 284 17.34 -24.57 31.31
CA THR A 284 17.62 -25.69 32.21
C THR A 284 17.48 -27.00 31.47
N THR A 285 18.52 -27.83 31.50
CA THR A 285 18.54 -29.16 30.91
C THR A 285 18.71 -30.18 32.03
N LYS A 286 17.74 -31.08 32.21
CA LYS A 286 17.76 -32.14 33.21
C LYS A 286 17.77 -33.50 32.50
N CYS A 287 18.79 -34.32 32.76
CA CYS A 287 18.84 -35.68 32.21
C CYS A 287 17.75 -36.54 32.86
N LEU A 288 17.20 -37.48 32.09
CA LEU A 288 16.12 -38.36 32.55
C LEU A 288 16.64 -39.57 33.33
N ASP A 289 17.72 -40.18 32.85
CA ASP A 289 18.23 -41.46 33.38
C ASP A 289 19.40 -41.30 34.36
N VAL A 290 20.00 -40.11 34.42
CA VAL A 290 21.13 -39.79 35.30
C VAL A 290 20.83 -38.54 36.12
N ASN A 291 21.35 -38.48 37.36
CA ASN A 291 21.20 -37.31 38.23
C ASN A 291 22.16 -36.18 37.82
N TYR A 292 21.96 -35.65 36.62
CA TYR A 292 22.71 -34.54 36.05
C TYR A 292 21.75 -33.45 35.59
N HIS A 293 22.02 -32.22 35.98
CA HIS A 293 21.33 -31.05 35.46
C HIS A 293 22.35 -29.96 35.11
N SER A 294 22.06 -29.23 34.05
CA SER A 294 22.82 -28.06 33.62
C SER A 294 21.85 -26.88 33.52
N SER A 295 22.33 -25.70 33.86
CA SER A 295 21.57 -24.48 33.64
C SER A 295 22.47 -23.37 33.13
N ARG A 296 22.02 -22.65 32.12
CA ARG A 296 22.73 -21.55 31.50
C ARG A 296 21.82 -20.34 31.42
N SER A 297 22.32 -19.19 31.85
CA SER A 297 21.64 -17.91 31.70
C SER A 297 22.21 -17.16 30.50
N GLU A 298 21.34 -16.65 29.64
CA GLU A 298 21.70 -15.94 28.41
C GLU A 298 20.89 -14.64 28.29
N PRO A 299 21.52 -13.52 27.90
CA PRO A 299 20.83 -12.26 27.69
C PRO A 299 19.93 -12.33 26.45
N ILE A 300 18.75 -11.71 26.54
CA ILE A 300 17.79 -11.61 25.45
C ILE A 300 17.37 -10.16 25.24
N TYR A 301 17.25 -9.71 23.99
CA TYR A 301 16.76 -8.37 23.62
C TYR A 301 15.37 -8.40 22.96
N ASP A 302 14.94 -9.59 22.54
CA ASP A 302 13.65 -9.88 21.95
C ASP A 302 13.24 -11.33 22.25
N LEU A 303 11.94 -11.60 22.23
CA LEU A 303 11.36 -12.95 22.27
C LEU A 303 10.93 -13.35 20.86
N SER A 304 11.58 -14.34 20.27
CA SER A 304 11.20 -14.87 18.96
C SER A 304 10.31 -16.08 19.13
N LEU A 305 9.02 -15.93 18.81
CA LEU A 305 8.01 -16.96 19.03
C LEU A 305 7.64 -17.66 17.72
N ASN A 306 7.53 -18.99 17.78
CA ASN A 306 6.89 -19.76 16.71
C ASN A 306 5.37 -19.62 16.85
N ILE A 307 4.71 -19.26 15.77
CA ILE A 307 3.28 -18.91 15.77
C ILE A 307 2.42 -19.82 14.88
N ASN A 308 2.96 -20.93 14.38
CA ASN A 308 2.23 -21.76 13.41
C ASN A 308 1.12 -22.60 14.05
N VAL A 309 1.23 -22.90 15.34
CA VAL A 309 0.29 -23.71 16.12
C VAL A 309 -0.55 -22.87 17.11
N PRO A 310 0.06 -21.96 17.89
CA PRO A 310 -0.67 -21.18 18.90
C PRO A 310 -1.65 -20.18 18.28
N SER A 311 -2.89 -20.13 18.80
CA SER A 311 -3.91 -19.17 18.36
C SER A 311 -3.85 -17.85 19.14
N THR A 312 -3.21 -17.85 20.31
CA THR A 312 -3.01 -16.66 21.14
C THR A 312 -1.54 -16.43 21.46
N LEU A 313 -1.17 -15.16 21.71
CA LEU A 313 0.17 -14.79 22.15
C LEU A 313 0.55 -15.51 23.45
N GLN A 314 -0.41 -15.69 24.36
CA GLN A 314 -0.18 -16.39 25.62
C GLN A 314 0.19 -17.85 25.37
N GLU A 315 -0.56 -18.56 24.53
CA GLU A 315 -0.23 -19.94 24.13
C GLU A 315 1.15 -20.03 23.46
N ALA A 316 1.53 -19.04 22.65
CA ALA A 316 2.85 -19.03 22.01
C ALA A 316 3.99 -18.88 23.02
N ILE A 317 3.79 -18.07 24.06
CA ILE A 317 4.76 -17.91 25.15
C ILE A 317 4.77 -19.16 26.04
N ASP A 318 3.60 -19.74 26.33
CA ASP A 318 3.49 -20.97 27.09
C ASP A 318 4.23 -22.12 26.38
N ALA A 319 4.07 -22.23 25.06
CA ALA A 319 4.80 -23.18 24.22
C ALA A 319 6.31 -22.92 24.19
N TYR A 320 6.73 -21.64 24.17
CA TYR A 320 8.15 -21.25 24.23
C TYR A 320 8.81 -21.67 25.55
N CYS A 321 8.09 -21.59 26.67
CA CYS A 321 8.58 -21.98 27.99
C CYS A 321 8.35 -23.46 28.33
N ALA A 322 7.57 -24.18 27.52
CA ALA A 322 7.22 -25.57 27.77
C ALA A 322 8.48 -26.47 27.77
N PRO A 323 8.57 -27.45 28.68
CA PRO A 323 9.66 -28.43 28.65
C PRO A 323 9.58 -29.29 27.39
N GLU A 324 10.68 -29.36 26.64
CA GLU A 324 10.84 -30.25 25.50
C GLU A 324 11.73 -31.44 25.85
N VAL A 325 11.47 -32.59 25.22
CA VAL A 325 12.19 -33.83 25.46
C VAL A 325 13.21 -34.07 24.35
N LEU A 326 14.48 -34.10 24.73
CA LEU A 326 15.64 -34.38 23.88
C LEU A 326 15.90 -35.89 23.86
N ARG A 327 15.58 -36.55 22.73
CA ARG A 327 15.72 -38.00 22.50
C ARG A 327 16.23 -38.32 21.09
N GLY A 328 16.69 -39.56 20.90
CA GLY A 328 17.14 -40.06 19.59
C GLY A 328 18.41 -39.36 19.11
N ASP A 329 18.34 -38.75 17.92
CA ASP A 329 19.46 -38.00 17.32
C ASP A 329 19.68 -36.64 18.01
N ASN A 330 18.70 -36.13 18.76
CA ASN A 330 18.74 -34.85 19.47
C ASN A 330 19.16 -34.98 20.95
N ARG A 331 19.82 -36.09 21.34
CA ARG A 331 20.26 -36.33 22.73
C ARG A 331 21.25 -35.30 23.21
N TYR A 332 21.20 -35.00 24.51
CA TYR A 332 22.08 -34.02 25.13
C TYR A 332 23.45 -34.62 25.46
N LEU A 333 24.52 -33.99 24.96
CA LEU A 333 25.89 -34.39 25.29
C LEU A 333 26.30 -33.80 26.65
N THR A 334 26.44 -34.67 27.64
CA THR A 334 26.99 -34.32 28.95
C THR A 334 28.52 -34.49 28.96
N ASN A 335 29.22 -33.69 29.75
CA ASN A 335 30.68 -33.82 29.89
C ASN A 335 31.10 -35.13 30.59
N SER A 336 30.22 -35.74 31.40
CA SER A 336 30.57 -36.86 32.29
C SER A 336 29.88 -38.19 31.94
N TYR A 337 28.74 -38.16 31.25
CA TYR A 337 27.91 -39.34 30.97
C TYR A 337 27.63 -39.55 29.46
N GLY A 338 28.30 -38.80 28.58
CA GLY A 338 28.07 -38.87 27.14
C GLY A 338 26.67 -38.38 26.74
N TYR A 339 26.13 -38.94 25.65
CA TYR A 339 24.80 -38.61 25.13
C TYR A 339 23.68 -39.19 26.00
N GLN A 340 22.80 -38.33 26.51
CA GLN A 340 21.72 -38.67 27.42
C GLN A 340 20.38 -38.13 26.93
N ASP A 341 19.31 -38.86 27.23
CA ASP A 341 17.95 -38.35 27.08
C ASP A 341 17.73 -37.30 28.18
N ALA A 342 17.18 -36.14 27.81
CA ALA A 342 17.04 -35.01 28.72
C ALA A 342 15.76 -34.21 28.45
N THR A 343 15.34 -33.43 29.44
CA THR A 343 14.29 -32.41 29.28
C THR A 343 14.93 -31.03 29.31
N ARG A 344 14.65 -30.18 28.32
CA ARG A 344 15.11 -28.79 28.25
C ARG A 344 13.93 -27.85 28.41
N SER A 345 14.07 -26.82 29.25
CA SER A 345 13.04 -25.80 29.47
C SER A 345 13.65 -24.41 29.61
N ILE A 346 12.89 -23.38 29.26
CA ILE A 346 13.31 -21.98 29.34
C ILE A 346 12.43 -21.25 30.36
N GLY A 347 13.06 -20.48 31.25
CA GLY A 347 12.36 -19.58 32.18
C GLY A 347 13.00 -18.20 32.22
N PHE A 348 12.21 -17.16 32.52
CA PHE A 348 12.70 -15.77 32.56
C PHE A 348 13.29 -15.44 33.94
N GLU A 349 14.59 -15.17 34.01
CA GLU A 349 15.23 -14.65 35.24
C GLU A 349 15.00 -13.16 35.41
N LYS A 350 15.05 -12.42 34.29
CA LYS A 350 14.82 -10.97 34.23
C LYS A 350 14.04 -10.63 32.98
N LEU A 351 12.96 -9.87 33.11
CA LEU A 351 12.23 -9.32 31.96
C LEU A 351 12.57 -7.83 31.76
N PRO A 352 12.72 -7.36 30.51
CA PRO A 352 13.11 -5.98 30.23
C PRO A 352 11.94 -4.99 30.39
N PRO A 353 12.17 -3.72 30.73
CA PRO A 353 11.14 -2.68 30.74
C PRO A 353 10.39 -2.53 29.41
N VAL A 354 11.09 -2.63 28.28
CA VAL A 354 10.49 -2.67 26.94
C VAL A 354 10.74 -4.05 26.35
N LEU A 355 9.65 -4.79 26.15
CA LEU A 355 9.65 -6.15 25.65
C LEU A 355 9.27 -6.16 24.17
N HIS A 356 10.23 -6.55 23.35
CA HIS A 356 10.01 -6.83 21.93
C HIS A 356 9.67 -8.31 21.72
N ILE A 357 8.56 -8.57 21.06
CA ILE A 357 8.14 -9.93 20.71
C ILE A 357 8.11 -10.03 19.19
N HIS A 358 9.05 -10.78 18.63
CA HIS A 358 9.11 -11.12 17.22
C HIS A 358 8.25 -12.35 16.95
N LEU A 359 7.30 -12.22 16.03
CA LEU A 359 6.43 -13.31 15.60
C LEU A 359 7.05 -13.93 14.35
N ASN A 360 7.56 -15.15 14.45
CA ASN A 360 8.28 -15.80 13.35
C ASN A 360 7.31 -16.19 12.22
N ARG A 361 6.98 -15.22 11.37
CA ARG A 361 6.05 -15.40 10.25
C ARG A 361 6.73 -15.88 8.99
N PHE A 362 8.05 -15.80 8.89
CA PHE A 362 8.77 -16.11 7.65
C PHE A 362 9.61 -17.36 7.89
N GLU A 363 9.19 -18.47 7.31
CA GLU A 363 9.87 -19.76 7.48
C GLU A 363 10.22 -20.35 6.12
N TYR A 364 11.38 -21.01 6.06
CA TYR A 364 11.80 -21.73 4.87
C TYR A 364 11.07 -23.07 4.82
N ASP A 365 10.18 -23.22 3.83
CA ASP A 365 9.47 -24.47 3.62
C ASP A 365 10.35 -25.40 2.78
N VAL A 366 10.92 -26.40 3.44
CA VAL A 366 11.84 -27.38 2.84
C VAL A 366 11.17 -28.13 1.68
N ASN A 367 9.85 -28.33 1.72
CA ASN A 367 9.14 -29.06 0.68
C ASN A 367 8.96 -28.20 -0.60
N SER A 368 8.72 -26.90 -0.43
CA SER A 368 8.58 -25.98 -1.57
C SER A 368 9.90 -25.36 -2.02
N GLY A 369 10.98 -25.50 -1.24
CA GLY A 369 12.28 -24.91 -1.51
C GLY A 369 12.30 -23.38 -1.45
N ALA A 370 11.29 -22.77 -0.80
CA ALA A 370 11.05 -21.32 -0.83
C ALA A 370 10.69 -20.78 0.56
N LEU A 371 11.00 -19.49 0.78
CA LEU A 371 10.53 -18.78 1.97
C LEU A 371 9.01 -18.60 1.87
N ARG A 372 8.28 -18.81 2.97
CA ARG A 372 6.83 -18.62 3.01
C ARG A 372 6.44 -17.75 4.21
N LYS A 373 5.50 -16.83 3.98
CA LYS A 373 4.87 -16.05 5.05
C LYS A 373 3.68 -16.81 5.64
N SER A 374 3.71 -17.05 6.94
CA SER A 374 2.62 -17.60 7.74
C SER A 374 1.52 -16.55 7.92
N SER A 375 0.36 -16.83 7.33
CA SER A 375 -0.88 -16.08 7.52
C SER A 375 -1.67 -16.55 8.76
N HIS A 376 -1.05 -17.34 9.65
CA HIS A 376 -1.72 -17.86 10.86
C HIS A 376 -2.22 -16.70 11.73
N ARG A 377 -3.50 -16.76 12.12
CA ARG A 377 -4.12 -15.74 12.96
C ARG A 377 -3.65 -15.93 14.40
N LEU A 378 -3.01 -14.92 14.96
CA LEU A 378 -2.54 -14.90 16.34
C LEU A 378 -3.19 -13.73 17.06
N LYS A 379 -4.01 -14.01 18.08
CA LYS A 379 -4.61 -12.98 18.93
C LYS A 379 -3.64 -12.54 20.02
N TYR A 380 -3.50 -11.24 20.22
CA TYR A 380 -2.77 -10.64 21.34
C TYR A 380 -3.70 -9.74 22.15
N ALA A 381 -3.27 -9.35 23.34
CA ALA A 381 -4.06 -8.58 24.28
C ALA A 381 -3.40 -7.24 24.61
N MET A 382 -4.20 -6.24 24.99
CA MET A 382 -3.70 -4.95 25.48
C MET A 382 -2.81 -5.09 26.71
N HIS A 383 -3.03 -6.14 27.51
CA HIS A 383 -2.26 -6.43 28.71
C HIS A 383 -1.68 -7.83 28.66
N LEU A 384 -0.42 -7.96 29.07
CA LEU A 384 0.30 -9.21 29.13
C LEU A 384 0.91 -9.36 30.53
N ASN A 385 0.85 -10.57 31.09
CA ASN A 385 1.48 -10.89 32.36
C ASN A 385 2.33 -12.15 32.22
N LEU A 386 3.64 -11.99 32.43
CA LEU A 386 4.63 -13.05 32.27
C LEU A 386 5.09 -13.66 33.58
N ALA A 387 4.46 -13.30 34.71
CA ALA A 387 4.87 -13.76 36.03
C ALA A 387 4.88 -15.29 36.17
N GLN A 388 4.02 -15.99 35.45
CA GLN A 388 3.95 -17.45 35.48
C GLN A 388 5.16 -18.15 34.84
N HIS A 389 5.90 -17.45 33.98
CA HIS A 389 7.04 -17.97 33.24
C HIS A 389 8.40 -17.59 33.85
N LEU A 390 8.37 -17.00 35.04
CA LEU A 390 9.59 -16.63 35.76
C LEU A 390 10.35 -17.88 36.21
N ALA A 391 11.67 -17.87 35.99
CA ALA A 391 12.58 -18.88 36.47
C ALA A 391 12.50 -19.03 38.01
N LEU A 392 12.89 -20.18 38.55
CA LEU A 392 12.81 -20.45 40.00
C LEU A 392 13.56 -19.42 40.84
N ASN A 393 14.70 -18.93 40.36
CA ASN A 393 15.55 -17.92 41.01
C ASN A 393 15.23 -16.47 40.61
N ALA A 394 14.18 -16.23 39.83
CA ALA A 394 13.78 -14.88 39.47
C ALA A 394 13.25 -14.09 40.68
N ASP A 395 13.45 -12.78 40.67
CA ASP A 395 12.89 -11.88 41.68
C ASP A 395 11.35 -11.81 41.55
N ARG A 396 10.65 -12.37 42.54
CA ARG A 396 9.18 -12.35 42.65
C ARG A 396 8.66 -11.25 43.58
N SER A 397 9.54 -10.40 44.12
CA SER A 397 9.12 -9.25 44.94
C SER A 397 8.40 -8.17 44.12
N GLN A 398 8.59 -8.18 42.80
CA GLN A 398 7.99 -7.23 41.87
C GLN A 398 6.94 -7.90 40.98
N THR A 399 5.94 -7.12 40.56
CA THR A 399 4.95 -7.56 39.57
C THR A 399 5.45 -7.29 38.15
N TRP A 400 5.05 -8.12 37.19
CA TRP A 400 5.49 -8.02 35.79
C TRP A 400 4.34 -7.72 34.81
N PRO A 401 3.50 -6.69 35.05
CA PRO A 401 2.45 -6.29 34.13
C PRO A 401 3.02 -5.50 32.94
N TYR A 402 2.62 -5.88 31.74
CA TYR A 402 2.94 -5.20 30.50
C TYR A 402 1.68 -4.65 29.84
N ALA A 403 1.80 -3.47 29.23
CA ALA A 403 0.80 -2.90 28.34
C ALA A 403 1.33 -2.86 26.91
N LEU A 404 0.47 -3.16 25.94
CA LEU A 404 0.80 -3.03 24.53
C LEU A 404 1.09 -1.56 24.21
N HIS A 405 2.18 -1.34 23.50
CA HIS A 405 2.69 -0.02 23.12
C HIS A 405 2.81 0.14 21.61
N GLY A 406 3.02 -0.95 20.88
CA GLY A 406 3.17 -0.90 19.43
C GLY A 406 2.94 -2.23 18.75
N ILE A 407 2.44 -2.16 17.53
CA ILE A 407 2.24 -3.28 16.61
C ILE A 407 2.88 -2.90 15.29
N LEU A 408 3.83 -3.69 14.81
CA LEU A 408 4.40 -3.54 13.49
C LEU A 408 3.77 -4.57 12.55
N LEU A 409 3.20 -4.09 11.45
CA LEU A 409 2.30 -4.81 10.56
C LEU A 409 2.90 -4.94 9.17
N HIS A 410 2.73 -6.12 8.57
CA HIS A 410 3.10 -6.38 7.19
C HIS A 410 1.89 -6.88 6.41
N THR A 411 1.57 -6.19 5.32
CA THR A 411 0.60 -6.64 4.31
C THR A 411 1.33 -7.30 3.16
N GLY A 412 0.76 -8.31 2.51
CA GLY A 412 1.39 -9.00 1.38
C GLY A 412 2.15 -10.27 1.79
N ASP A 413 2.94 -10.82 0.87
CA ASP A 413 3.64 -12.12 0.98
C ASP A 413 5.16 -11.94 1.21
N THR A 414 5.99 -12.93 0.88
CA THR A 414 7.46 -12.85 1.06
C THR A 414 8.16 -11.93 0.07
N GLU A 415 7.53 -11.61 -1.07
CA GLU A 415 8.16 -10.91 -2.20
C GLU A 415 7.59 -9.51 -2.39
N ALA A 416 6.33 -9.27 -2.01
CA ALA A 416 5.67 -7.99 -2.12
C ALA A 416 4.83 -7.67 -0.88
N GLY A 417 4.95 -6.43 -0.37
CA GLY A 417 4.18 -6.02 0.79
C GLY A 417 4.45 -4.60 1.30
N ARG A 418 3.54 -4.09 2.16
CA ARG A 418 3.69 -2.79 2.83
C ARG A 418 3.88 -2.98 4.32
N HIS A 419 4.78 -2.19 4.89
CA HIS A 419 5.06 -2.13 6.31
C HIS A 419 4.51 -0.84 6.89
N PHE A 420 3.88 -0.93 8.05
CA PHE A 420 3.41 0.21 8.81
C PHE A 420 3.32 -0.17 10.28
N CYS A 421 3.17 0.81 11.17
CA CYS A 421 3.02 0.53 12.59
C CYS A 421 1.85 1.27 13.22
N ILE A 422 1.28 0.67 14.25
CA ILE A 422 0.29 1.29 15.12
C ILE A 422 0.96 1.43 16.48
N LEU A 423 1.13 2.66 16.97
CA LEU A 423 1.88 2.96 18.18
C LEU A 423 0.99 3.74 19.16
N ARG A 424 1.38 3.71 20.43
CA ARG A 424 0.80 4.51 21.50
C ARG A 424 1.82 5.52 22.03
N PRO A 425 2.08 6.67 21.35
CA PRO A 425 3.21 7.56 21.65
C PRO A 425 3.24 8.19 23.05
N ARG A 426 2.16 8.09 23.82
CA ARG A 426 1.95 8.74 25.12
C ARG A 426 1.49 7.72 26.17
N ILE A 427 1.54 8.12 27.45
CA ILE A 427 1.01 7.31 28.54
C ILE A 427 -0.50 7.13 28.41
N ALA A 428 -1.21 8.15 27.92
CA ALA A 428 -2.65 8.09 27.62
C ALA A 428 -2.95 6.99 26.58
N ASP A 429 -4.16 6.43 26.64
CA ASP A 429 -4.62 5.41 25.69
C ASP A 429 -5.02 6.04 24.34
N GLU A 430 -4.04 6.68 23.69
CA GLU A 430 -4.19 7.35 22.39
C GLU A 430 -3.32 6.62 21.36
N TRP A 431 -3.98 5.97 20.40
CA TRP A 431 -3.31 5.17 19.38
C TRP A 431 -3.26 5.90 18.05
N PHE A 432 -2.14 5.75 17.35
CA PHE A 432 -1.90 6.34 16.05
C PHE A 432 -1.34 5.31 15.09
N CYS A 433 -1.87 5.29 13.88
CA CYS A 433 -1.31 4.53 12.78
C CYS A 433 -0.33 5.42 12.01
N PHE A 434 0.86 4.88 11.76
CA PHE A 434 1.93 5.50 10.99
C PHE A 434 2.15 4.68 9.72
N GLU A 435 1.57 5.17 8.62
CA GLU A 435 1.75 4.64 7.28
C GLU A 435 2.68 5.57 6.50
N ASP A 436 3.99 5.32 6.64
CA ASP A 436 5.03 6.19 6.09
C ASP A 436 4.86 7.66 6.52
N ASP A 437 4.54 8.58 5.60
CA ASP A 437 4.37 10.01 5.84
C ASP A 437 2.99 10.37 6.39
N LEU A 438 2.06 9.40 6.40
CA LEU A 438 0.70 9.56 6.88
C LEU A 438 0.58 9.12 8.34
N VAL A 439 0.06 10.01 9.18
CA VAL A 439 -0.20 9.72 10.61
C VAL A 439 -1.63 10.07 10.96
N TYR A 440 -2.38 9.10 11.49
CA TYR A 440 -3.78 9.29 11.86
C TYR A 440 -4.16 8.53 13.14
N PRO A 441 -5.09 9.04 13.95
CA PRO A 441 -5.54 8.37 15.17
C PRO A 441 -6.37 7.12 14.84
N VAL A 442 -6.26 6.10 15.69
CA VAL A 442 -7.05 4.84 15.60
C VAL A 442 -7.61 4.47 16.97
N SER A 443 -8.69 3.68 17.00
CA SER A 443 -9.28 3.21 18.27
C SER A 443 -8.56 1.98 18.82
N SER A 444 -8.64 1.79 20.14
CA SER A 444 -8.11 0.58 20.80
C SER A 444 -8.76 -0.72 20.29
N ASP A 445 -10.02 -0.66 19.81
CA ASP A 445 -10.67 -1.80 19.14
C ASP A 445 -10.00 -2.11 17.80
N PHE A 446 -9.69 -1.08 17.00
CA PHE A 446 -8.95 -1.25 15.74
C PHE A 446 -7.56 -1.85 15.97
N VAL A 447 -6.91 -1.49 17.08
CA VAL A 447 -5.59 -2.03 17.48
C VAL A 447 -5.68 -3.54 17.73
N LEU A 448 -6.71 -4.04 18.42
CA LEU A 448 -6.91 -5.47 18.66
C LEU A 448 -7.31 -6.23 17.39
N ASP A 449 -8.12 -5.59 16.54
CA ASP A 449 -8.62 -6.17 15.30
C ASP A 449 -7.65 -5.98 14.12
N ALA A 450 -6.51 -5.31 14.32
CA ALA A 450 -5.55 -4.99 13.26
C ALA A 450 -4.98 -6.23 12.55
N THR A 451 -5.05 -7.39 13.21
CA THR A 451 -4.66 -8.70 12.66
C THR A 451 -5.83 -9.61 12.28
N ASP A 452 -7.06 -9.12 12.46
CA ASP A 452 -8.32 -9.85 12.34
C ASP A 452 -9.13 -9.47 11.09
N GLU A 453 -8.53 -8.77 10.10
CA GLU A 453 -9.13 -8.63 8.77
C GLU A 453 -9.26 -10.02 8.10
N ILE A 454 -10.35 -10.70 8.43
CA ILE A 454 -10.86 -11.90 7.81
C ILE A 454 -11.42 -11.46 6.46
N GLY A 455 -10.74 -11.81 5.37
CA GLY A 455 -11.46 -12.14 4.15
C GLY A 455 -12.50 -13.20 4.52
N HIS A 456 -13.79 -12.85 4.48
CA HIS A 456 -14.88 -13.78 4.78
C HIS A 456 -14.65 -15.10 4.04
N GLY A 457 -14.42 -16.16 4.80
CA GLY A 457 -14.30 -17.51 4.28
C GLY A 457 -15.58 -17.91 3.58
N VAL A 458 -15.46 -18.28 2.31
CA VAL A 458 -16.30 -19.34 1.76
C VAL A 458 -15.50 -20.62 1.99
N GLU A 459 -15.87 -21.37 3.02
CA GLU A 459 -15.56 -22.80 3.05
C GLU A 459 -16.38 -23.46 1.92
N GLN A 460 -15.72 -23.89 0.85
CA GLN A 460 -16.17 -25.03 0.05
C GLN A 460 -15.00 -25.63 -0.75
N ASP A 461 -14.78 -26.91 -0.51
CA ASP A 461 -13.83 -27.79 -1.18
C ASP A 461 -14.10 -27.87 -2.70
N ASP A 462 -13.30 -27.17 -3.52
CA ASP A 462 -13.13 -27.49 -4.95
C ASP A 462 -11.64 -27.77 -5.25
N PRO A 463 -11.28 -29.00 -5.68
CA PRO A 463 -9.89 -29.38 -5.95
C PRO A 463 -9.23 -28.66 -7.14
N ARG A 464 -9.94 -27.80 -7.88
CA ARG A 464 -9.44 -27.16 -9.12
C ARG A 464 -9.06 -25.69 -8.99
N VAL A 465 -9.26 -25.07 -7.83
CA VAL A 465 -8.93 -23.67 -7.54
C VAL A 465 -7.79 -23.62 -6.53
N ARG A 466 -6.58 -24.02 -6.94
CA ARG A 466 -5.49 -24.24 -5.98
C ARG A 466 -4.34 -23.25 -5.92
N ASP A 467 -4.31 -22.15 -6.70
CA ASP A 467 -3.06 -21.35 -6.66
C ASP A 467 -3.11 -19.82 -6.81
N HIS A 468 -4.24 -19.17 -7.11
CA HIS A 468 -4.18 -17.74 -7.49
C HIS A 468 -5.21 -16.80 -6.83
N GLN A 469 -5.94 -17.26 -5.80
CA GLN A 469 -6.88 -16.43 -5.02
C GLN A 469 -6.47 -16.22 -3.56
N ARG A 470 -5.18 -16.38 -3.22
CA ARG A 470 -4.65 -16.15 -1.86
C ARG A 470 -3.91 -14.82 -1.66
N THR A 471 -3.86 -13.94 -2.65
CA THR A 471 -3.01 -12.73 -2.64
C THR A 471 -3.78 -11.42 -2.46
N SER A 472 -4.84 -11.43 -1.65
CA SER A 472 -5.46 -10.19 -1.15
C SER A 472 -5.81 -10.32 0.35
N ARG A 473 -5.28 -9.37 1.15
CA ARG A 473 -5.84 -8.88 2.44
C ARG A 473 -5.51 -9.63 3.74
N PHE A 474 -4.25 -9.90 4.04
CA PHE A 474 -3.86 -10.18 5.45
C PHE A 474 -2.89 -9.12 5.97
N LYS A 475 -3.38 -8.28 6.89
CA LYS A 475 -2.54 -7.49 7.79
C LYS A 475 -2.08 -8.41 8.90
N ASN A 476 -0.78 -8.69 8.98
CA ASN A 476 -0.26 -9.57 10.02
C ASN A 476 0.80 -8.82 10.84
N ALA A 477 0.61 -8.82 12.16
CA ALA A 477 1.62 -8.32 13.07
C ALA A 477 2.83 -9.25 13.02
N TYR A 478 4.01 -8.72 12.73
CA TYR A 478 5.26 -9.50 12.76
C TYR A 478 6.12 -9.14 13.98
N MET A 479 5.84 -8.02 14.65
CA MET A 479 6.50 -7.62 15.88
C MET A 479 5.52 -6.87 16.79
N LEU A 480 5.51 -7.22 18.07
CA LEU A 480 4.73 -6.55 19.12
C LEU A 480 5.70 -5.88 20.10
N VAL A 481 5.34 -4.68 20.55
CA VAL A 481 6.10 -3.90 21.53
C VAL A 481 5.24 -3.74 22.77
N TYR A 482 5.71 -4.26 23.89
CA TYR A 482 5.07 -4.17 25.20
C TYR A 482 5.95 -3.36 26.15
N ILE A 483 5.36 -2.50 26.98
CA ILE A 483 6.08 -1.75 28.02
C ILE A 483 5.55 -2.13 29.39
N ARG A 484 6.46 -2.38 30.34
CA ARG A 484 6.12 -2.70 31.73
C ARG A 484 5.41 -1.51 32.36
N THR A 485 4.20 -1.71 32.88
CA THR A 485 3.34 -0.59 33.30
C THR A 485 3.95 0.20 34.47
N THR A 486 4.69 -0.47 35.36
CA THR A 486 5.42 0.16 36.47
C THR A 486 6.57 1.06 36.02
N MET A 487 7.03 0.92 34.78
CA MET A 487 8.13 1.69 34.20
C MET A 487 7.64 2.82 33.29
N LEU A 488 6.33 2.92 33.02
CA LEU A 488 5.78 3.95 32.11
C LEU A 488 6.17 5.35 32.55
N THR A 489 6.01 5.71 33.82
CA THR A 489 6.39 7.04 34.31
C THR A 489 7.88 7.30 34.17
N GLN A 490 8.74 6.29 34.31
CA GLN A 490 10.18 6.48 34.12
C GLN A 490 10.53 6.62 32.63
N ILE A 491 9.93 5.81 31.76
CA ILE A 491 10.22 5.81 30.32
C ILE A 491 9.66 7.06 29.63
N PHE A 492 8.47 7.51 30.04
CA PHE A 492 7.74 8.64 29.45
C PHE A 492 7.83 9.95 30.25
N GLY A 493 8.25 9.90 31.52
CA GLY A 493 8.32 11.07 32.41
C GLY A 493 9.34 12.13 31.99
N PHE A 494 10.10 11.88 30.93
CA PHE A 494 10.98 12.85 30.31
C PHE A 494 10.33 13.64 29.15
N GLN A 495 9.03 13.50 28.91
CA GLN A 495 8.31 14.37 27.97
C GLN A 495 8.42 15.84 28.45
N ASP A 496 8.98 16.70 27.57
CA ASP A 496 8.94 18.18 27.62
C ASP A 496 9.98 18.99 28.43
N SER A 497 11.21 18.50 28.64
CA SER A 497 12.30 19.36 29.18
C SER A 497 13.39 19.76 28.19
N LEU A 498 13.39 19.23 26.94
CA LEU A 498 14.30 19.71 25.90
C LEU A 498 13.59 20.83 25.10
N PRO A 499 13.94 22.12 25.30
CA PRO A 499 13.46 23.16 24.40
C PRO A 499 13.72 22.77 22.95
N ARG A 500 12.87 23.25 22.02
CA ARG A 500 13.26 23.28 20.59
C ARG A 500 14.67 23.87 20.57
N PRO A 501 15.69 23.19 19.99
CA PRO A 501 17.04 23.72 20.05
C PRO A 501 16.96 25.13 19.47
N PRO A 502 17.46 26.17 20.16
CA PRO A 502 17.56 27.46 19.52
C PRO A 502 18.35 27.26 18.22
N PRO A 503 17.96 27.93 17.12
CA PRO A 503 18.76 27.90 15.91
C PRO A 503 20.22 28.18 16.29
N PRO A 504 21.19 27.45 15.72
CA PRO A 504 22.57 27.50 16.17
C PRO A 504 23.04 28.96 16.26
N PRO A 505 23.72 29.36 17.36
CA PRO A 505 24.18 30.74 17.52
C PRO A 505 25.07 31.11 16.34
N ALA A 506 24.87 32.31 15.79
CA ALA A 506 25.66 32.86 14.71
C ALA A 506 27.11 33.03 15.19
N THR A 507 27.93 31.99 15.03
CA THR A 507 29.39 32.11 15.11
C THR A 507 29.85 33.08 14.03
N PRO A 508 30.81 33.97 14.32
CA PRO A 508 31.38 34.88 13.33
C PRO A 508 31.86 34.07 12.14
N ALA A 509 31.34 34.44 10.97
CA ALA A 509 31.61 33.75 9.73
C ALA A 509 33.12 33.79 9.42
N GLU A 510 33.80 32.67 9.65
CA GLU A 510 34.85 32.28 8.70
C GLU A 510 34.18 32.10 7.34
N PRO A 511 34.81 32.55 6.23
CA PRO A 511 34.18 32.70 4.94
C PRO A 511 33.87 31.32 4.34
N ARG A 512 32.72 30.77 4.71
CA ARG A 512 32.07 29.65 4.04
C ARG A 512 30.73 30.11 3.49
N ALA A 513 30.79 30.56 2.23
CA ALA A 513 29.78 30.42 1.19
C ALA A 513 28.32 30.78 1.55
N SER A 514 28.11 31.85 2.33
CA SER A 514 26.79 32.42 2.60
C SER A 514 26.30 33.41 1.52
N SER A 515 27.00 33.49 0.38
CA SER A 515 26.53 34.23 -0.81
C SER A 515 26.03 33.32 -1.95
N SER A 516 26.06 32.00 -1.79
CA SER A 516 25.59 31.04 -2.81
C SER A 516 24.26 30.37 -2.49
N ILE A 517 23.77 30.40 -1.24
CA ILE A 517 22.58 29.63 -0.84
C ILE A 517 21.26 30.37 -1.15
N SER A 518 21.23 31.71 -1.18
CA SER A 518 20.00 32.46 -1.50
C SER A 518 19.74 32.63 -3.00
N ARG A 519 20.54 31.99 -3.86
CA ARG A 519 20.27 31.86 -5.31
C ARG A 519 20.13 30.41 -5.77
N GLN A 520 20.41 29.42 -4.91
CA GLN A 520 20.30 28.00 -5.24
C GLN A 520 19.02 27.32 -4.71
N SER A 521 18.21 27.99 -3.89
CA SER A 521 16.95 27.40 -3.39
C SER A 521 15.83 27.30 -4.44
N ASP A 522 16.03 27.86 -5.64
CA ASP A 522 15.17 27.68 -6.81
C ASP A 522 15.83 26.84 -7.93
N GLU A 523 17.02 26.27 -7.70
CA GLU A 523 17.70 25.42 -8.69
C GLU A 523 17.44 23.93 -8.44
N GLN A 524 16.36 23.46 -9.07
CA GLN A 524 16.23 22.16 -9.74
C GLN A 524 16.23 20.89 -8.86
N LEU A 525 15.14 20.67 -8.12
CA LEU A 525 14.66 19.30 -7.87
C LEU A 525 14.57 18.59 -9.22
N THR A 526 15.43 17.60 -9.45
CA THR A 526 15.42 16.80 -10.68
C THR A 526 14.50 15.60 -10.50
N VAL A 527 13.71 15.32 -11.52
CA VAL A 527 12.84 14.14 -11.61
C VAL A 527 13.28 13.27 -12.77
N VAL A 528 12.94 11.99 -12.69
CA VAL A 528 13.12 11.05 -13.80
C VAL A 528 11.86 11.06 -14.66
N ALA A 529 12.01 11.45 -15.93
CA ALA A 529 11.02 11.22 -16.96
C ALA A 529 11.37 9.92 -17.69
N TYR A 530 10.51 8.92 -17.58
CA TYR A 530 10.65 7.63 -18.22
C TYR A 530 10.05 7.69 -19.62
N VAL A 531 10.89 7.47 -20.63
CA VAL A 531 10.48 7.49 -22.04
C VAL A 531 10.37 6.07 -22.57
N ILE A 532 9.19 5.74 -23.09
CA ILE A 532 8.85 4.48 -23.74
C ILE A 532 9.06 4.64 -25.24
N THR A 533 10.03 3.90 -25.78
CA THR A 533 10.40 3.95 -27.20
C THR A 533 9.67 2.88 -28.02
N HIS A 534 9.66 3.06 -29.35
CA HIS A 534 9.08 2.06 -30.25
C HIS A 534 9.70 0.66 -30.05
N ASP A 535 11.02 0.58 -29.93
CA ASP A 535 11.73 -0.68 -29.77
C ASP A 535 11.34 -1.41 -28.47
N GLN A 536 11.07 -0.66 -27.39
CA GLN A 536 10.58 -1.24 -26.14
C GLN A 536 9.17 -1.82 -26.30
N VAL A 537 8.29 -1.10 -27.00
CA VAL A 537 6.92 -1.58 -27.29
C VAL A 537 6.95 -2.84 -28.15
N VAL A 538 7.81 -2.89 -29.17
CA VAL A 538 7.94 -4.05 -30.07
C VAL A 538 8.36 -5.30 -29.30
N ASN A 539 9.30 -5.15 -28.36
CA ASN A 539 9.88 -6.26 -27.61
C ASN A 539 9.07 -6.64 -26.35
N HIS A 540 8.03 -5.87 -26.00
CA HIS A 540 7.24 -6.10 -24.79
C HIS A 540 6.19 -7.20 -25.00
N GLN A 541 6.30 -8.25 -24.19
CA GLN A 541 5.40 -9.43 -24.23
C GLN A 541 4.21 -9.30 -23.26
N GLY A 542 4.31 -8.42 -22.27
CA GLY A 542 3.36 -8.31 -21.17
C GLY A 542 2.16 -7.43 -21.48
N PHE A 543 1.41 -7.11 -20.43
CA PHE A 543 0.28 -6.18 -20.47
C PHE A 543 0.76 -4.71 -20.57
N ASP A 544 -0.05 -3.82 -21.13
CA ASP A 544 0.29 -2.42 -21.45
C ASP A 544 1.46 -2.28 -22.44
N LEU A 545 2.03 -1.09 -22.62
CA LEU A 545 3.08 -0.84 -23.62
C LEU A 545 4.49 -1.23 -23.14
N CYS A 546 4.69 -1.34 -21.83
CA CYS A 546 5.96 -1.73 -21.21
C CYS A 546 5.74 -2.27 -19.80
N ASN A 547 6.72 -3.01 -19.27
CA ASN A 547 6.81 -3.27 -17.83
C ASN A 547 7.22 -1.99 -17.11
N HIS A 548 6.49 -1.62 -16.08
CA HIS A 548 6.69 -0.37 -15.39
C HIS A 548 7.37 -0.60 -14.04
N PRO A 549 8.48 0.10 -13.72
CA PRO A 549 9.25 -0.16 -12.50
C PRO A 549 8.42 -0.01 -11.21
N ASN A 550 7.43 0.90 -11.20
CA ASN A 550 6.56 1.15 -10.05
C ASN A 550 5.16 0.51 -10.14
N ILE A 551 4.86 -0.26 -11.19
CA ILE A 551 3.58 -0.98 -11.36
C ILE A 551 3.93 -2.44 -11.70
N GLY A 552 4.23 -3.24 -10.66
CA GLY A 552 4.28 -4.70 -10.79
C GLY A 552 5.65 -5.38 -10.89
N GLY A 553 6.73 -4.81 -10.34
CA GLY A 553 7.87 -5.60 -9.85
C GLY A 553 8.56 -6.53 -10.85
N LEU A 554 8.56 -6.22 -12.15
CA LEU A 554 9.28 -7.00 -13.17
C LEU A 554 10.43 -6.16 -13.74
N SER A 555 11.66 -6.52 -13.38
CA SER A 555 12.87 -6.03 -14.06
C SER A 555 12.97 -6.70 -15.44
N GLY A 556 12.74 -5.94 -16.51
CA GLY A 556 12.77 -6.51 -17.86
C GLY A 556 12.54 -5.51 -18.98
N ASN A 557 13.29 -4.41 -18.97
CA ASN A 557 13.74 -3.58 -20.10
C ASN A 557 14.02 -2.17 -19.56
N SER A 558 15.26 -1.69 -19.70
CA SER A 558 15.67 -0.36 -19.24
C SER A 558 14.90 0.68 -20.05
N LEU A 559 13.89 1.32 -19.45
CA LEU A 559 13.25 2.51 -20.02
C LEU A 559 14.32 3.60 -20.24
N VAL A 560 14.09 4.49 -21.21
CA VAL A 560 15.02 5.62 -21.39
C VAL A 560 14.74 6.63 -20.27
N GLU A 561 15.69 6.80 -19.38
CA GLU A 561 15.57 7.70 -18.23
C GLU A 561 16.14 9.08 -18.58
N LEU A 562 15.29 10.11 -18.52
CA LEU A 562 15.70 11.49 -18.66
C LEU A 562 15.67 12.17 -17.29
N PHE A 563 16.83 12.59 -16.80
CA PHE A 563 16.93 13.40 -15.58
C PHE A 563 16.68 14.86 -15.92
N VAL A 564 15.56 15.39 -15.44
CA VAL A 564 15.05 16.68 -15.86
C VAL A 564 14.65 17.51 -14.65
N PRO A 565 15.09 18.77 -14.55
CA PRO A 565 14.62 19.67 -13.51
C PRO A 565 13.10 19.86 -13.52
N LEU A 566 12.47 19.93 -12.35
CA LEU A 566 11.04 20.26 -12.22
C LEU A 566 10.70 21.62 -12.84
N THR A 567 11.62 22.59 -12.76
CA THR A 567 11.48 23.91 -13.36
C THR A 567 11.76 23.94 -14.86
N ALA A 568 12.30 22.85 -15.44
CA ALA A 568 12.61 22.81 -16.85
C ALA A 568 11.33 22.92 -17.67
N THR A 569 11.39 23.68 -18.76
CA THR A 569 10.25 23.83 -19.67
C THR A 569 10.11 22.59 -20.55
N THR A 570 8.92 22.36 -21.09
CA THR A 570 8.74 21.27 -22.08
C THR A 570 9.60 21.44 -23.33
N ALA A 571 9.98 22.68 -23.70
CA ALA A 571 10.95 22.96 -24.76
C ALA A 571 12.39 22.52 -24.38
N GLU A 572 12.78 22.70 -23.13
CA GLU A 572 14.07 22.20 -22.61
C GLU A 572 14.09 20.68 -22.49
N LEU A 573 12.98 20.07 -22.03
CA LEU A 573 12.78 18.62 -22.02
C LEU A 573 12.96 18.03 -23.42
N ARG A 574 12.38 18.65 -24.45
CA ARG A 574 12.55 18.25 -25.86
C ARG A 574 14.01 18.23 -26.29
N SER A 575 14.76 19.25 -25.90
CA SER A 575 16.17 19.40 -26.30
C SER A 575 17.05 18.35 -25.62
N ARG A 576 16.78 18.03 -24.35
CA ARG A 576 17.45 16.95 -23.62
C ARG A 576 17.11 15.58 -24.20
N ALA A 577 15.83 15.34 -24.48
CA ALA A 577 15.35 14.10 -25.06
C ALA A 577 15.96 13.80 -26.44
N ALA A 578 16.10 14.81 -27.31
CA ALA A 578 16.69 14.65 -28.63
C ALA A 578 18.12 14.06 -28.57
N SER A 579 18.93 14.56 -27.63
CA SER A 579 20.29 14.06 -27.40
C SER A 579 20.30 12.62 -26.90
N SER A 580 19.43 12.28 -25.95
CA SER A 580 19.35 10.92 -25.37
C SER A 580 18.74 9.88 -26.31
N LEU A 581 17.80 10.29 -27.16
CA LEU A 581 17.15 9.43 -28.16
C LEU A 581 17.94 9.31 -29.47
N GLY A 582 18.96 10.15 -29.67
CA GLY A 582 19.79 10.13 -30.88
C GLY A 582 19.05 10.61 -32.14
N CYS A 583 18.01 11.42 -32.00
CA CYS A 583 17.19 11.93 -33.11
C CYS A 583 17.01 13.45 -33.03
N ARG A 584 16.65 14.09 -34.14
CA ARG A 584 16.42 15.54 -34.15
C ARG A 584 15.14 15.91 -33.38
N PRO A 585 15.07 17.10 -32.75
CA PRO A 585 13.86 17.55 -32.05
C PRO A 585 12.57 17.53 -32.90
N ASP A 586 12.66 17.63 -34.23
CA ASP A 586 11.53 17.60 -35.18
C ASP A 586 11.15 16.19 -35.68
N GLU A 587 11.87 15.15 -35.25
CA GLU A 587 11.64 13.76 -35.64
C GLU A 587 10.81 12.97 -34.63
N PHE A 588 10.49 13.54 -33.47
CA PHE A 588 9.67 12.90 -32.46
C PHE A 588 8.71 13.88 -31.76
N ARG A 589 7.68 13.32 -31.12
CA ARG A 589 6.89 14.01 -30.09
C ARG A 589 6.63 13.09 -28.91
N PHE A 590 6.27 13.67 -27.78
CA PHE A 590 5.84 12.92 -26.61
C PHE A 590 4.33 12.89 -26.46
N TRP A 591 3.85 11.76 -25.95
CA TRP A 591 2.54 11.60 -25.37
C TRP A 591 2.69 11.48 -23.87
N CYS A 592 1.98 12.31 -23.12
CA CYS A 592 1.83 12.12 -21.68
C CYS A 592 1.05 10.83 -21.46
N MET A 593 1.61 9.94 -20.64
CA MET A 593 0.94 8.71 -20.23
C MET A 593 0.41 8.86 -18.81
N THR A 594 -0.88 8.55 -18.62
CA THR A 594 -1.59 8.74 -17.36
C THR A 594 -2.09 7.39 -16.84
N PRO A 595 -1.92 7.10 -15.53
CA PRO A 595 -2.52 5.92 -14.92
C PRO A 595 -4.06 6.05 -14.94
N ARG A 596 -4.74 5.00 -15.36
CA ARG A 596 -6.21 4.92 -15.36
C ARG A 596 -6.71 4.21 -14.10
N VAL A 597 -8.00 4.40 -13.78
CA VAL A 597 -8.70 3.80 -12.62
C VAL A 597 -8.57 2.26 -12.55
N ASN A 598 -8.46 1.61 -13.71
CA ASN A 598 -8.26 0.16 -13.83
C ASN A 598 -6.80 -0.29 -13.62
N LYS A 599 -5.91 0.60 -13.19
CA LYS A 599 -4.46 0.41 -12.95
C LYS A 599 -3.63 0.12 -14.21
N THR A 600 -4.07 0.60 -15.38
CA THR A 600 -3.27 0.58 -16.62
C THR A 600 -2.66 1.94 -16.90
N LEU A 601 -1.49 2.00 -17.53
CA LEU A 601 -0.85 3.24 -17.95
C LEU A 601 -1.02 3.44 -19.46
N ARG A 602 -1.71 4.51 -19.88
CA ARG A 602 -2.09 4.73 -21.30
C ARG A 602 -1.79 6.15 -21.76
N CYS A 603 -1.55 6.32 -23.06
CA CYS A 603 -1.42 7.65 -23.66
C CYS A 603 -2.74 8.41 -23.50
N GLU A 604 -2.67 9.66 -23.07
CA GLU A 604 -3.87 10.51 -22.89
C GLU A 604 -3.80 11.81 -23.68
N MET A 605 -2.64 12.47 -23.68
CA MET A 605 -2.53 13.79 -24.31
C MET A 605 -1.20 13.95 -25.05
N PRO A 606 -1.17 14.51 -26.28
CA PRO A 606 0.08 14.85 -26.92
C PRO A 606 0.69 16.06 -26.21
N MET A 607 1.97 15.98 -25.89
CA MET A 607 2.69 17.05 -25.22
C MET A 607 2.97 18.19 -26.21
N ALA A 608 2.54 19.40 -25.86
CA ALA A 608 2.91 20.62 -26.57
C ALA A 608 4.30 21.10 -26.12
N TRP A 609 5.10 21.57 -27.08
CA TRP A 609 6.38 22.22 -26.77
C TRP A 609 6.14 23.69 -26.42
N SER A 610 6.23 23.99 -25.14
CA SER A 610 6.00 25.30 -24.55
C SER A 610 7.22 25.76 -23.74
N SER A 611 7.52 27.05 -23.85
CA SER A 611 8.54 27.72 -23.04
C SER A 611 8.02 28.20 -21.69
N THR A 612 6.72 28.01 -21.40
CA THR A 612 6.10 28.43 -20.13
C THR A 612 5.64 27.24 -19.28
N THR A 613 5.21 26.14 -19.91
CA THR A 613 4.80 24.93 -19.20
C THR A 613 6.02 24.16 -18.72
N THR A 614 6.09 23.91 -17.42
CA THR A 614 7.21 23.24 -16.76
C THR A 614 6.97 21.73 -16.59
N VAL A 615 8.03 20.97 -16.32
CA VAL A 615 7.92 19.54 -15.97
C VAL A 615 7.13 19.34 -14.67
N LYS A 616 7.21 20.28 -13.72
CA LYS A 616 6.37 20.30 -12.53
C LYS A 616 4.88 20.36 -12.88
N ASP A 617 4.52 21.21 -13.85
CA ASP A 617 3.14 21.30 -14.32
C ASP A 617 2.71 19.98 -14.98
N LEU A 618 3.58 19.38 -15.81
CA LEU A 618 3.28 18.08 -16.40
C LEU A 618 3.06 16.97 -15.37
N ILE A 619 3.86 16.91 -14.31
CA ILE A 619 3.70 15.92 -13.24
C ILE A 619 2.42 16.18 -12.43
N LYS A 620 2.04 17.44 -12.23
CA LYS A 620 0.77 17.76 -11.56
C LYS A 620 -0.44 17.16 -12.28
N TYR A 621 -0.42 17.12 -13.62
CA TYR A 621 -1.56 16.64 -14.42
C TYR A 621 -1.44 15.20 -14.92
N HIS A 622 -0.22 14.69 -15.11
CA HIS A 622 0.05 13.37 -15.73
C HIS A 622 1.07 12.53 -14.96
N GLY A 623 1.44 12.95 -13.75
CA GLY A 623 2.37 12.23 -12.91
C GLY A 623 1.79 10.93 -12.36
N THR A 624 2.67 10.05 -11.94
CA THR A 624 2.31 8.85 -11.17
C THR A 624 2.45 9.11 -9.67
N SER A 625 1.96 8.19 -8.84
CA SER A 625 2.05 8.27 -7.36
C SER A 625 3.47 8.37 -6.80
N SER A 626 4.50 8.12 -7.62
CA SER A 626 5.92 8.28 -7.30
C SER A 626 6.51 9.63 -7.77
N ASN A 627 5.67 10.60 -8.16
CA ASN A 627 6.07 11.86 -8.81
C ASN A 627 6.96 11.66 -10.05
N SER A 628 6.79 10.53 -10.75
CA SER A 628 7.52 10.22 -11.98
C SER A 628 6.66 10.50 -13.20
N LEU A 629 7.28 11.02 -14.27
CA LEU A 629 6.61 11.34 -15.53
C LEU A 629 6.84 10.22 -16.54
N TYR A 630 5.77 9.68 -17.12
CA TYR A 630 5.85 8.65 -18.16
C TYR A 630 5.44 9.19 -19.51
N LEU A 631 6.30 8.99 -20.50
CA LEU A 631 6.16 9.56 -21.84
C LEU A 631 6.27 8.47 -22.89
N TYR A 632 5.31 8.40 -23.80
CA TYR A 632 5.46 7.59 -25.00
C TYR A 632 6.08 8.42 -26.13
N CYS A 633 7.19 7.92 -26.70
CA CYS A 633 7.90 8.57 -27.80
C CYS A 633 7.30 8.14 -29.15
N GLU A 634 6.58 9.07 -29.79
CA GLU A 634 6.10 8.90 -31.15
C GLU A 634 7.16 9.40 -32.14
N LEU A 635 7.67 8.51 -32.98
CA LEU A 635 8.63 8.85 -34.03
C LEU A 635 7.92 9.20 -35.35
N ARG A 636 8.29 10.33 -35.95
CA ARG A 636 7.71 10.86 -37.20
C ARG A 636 7.71 9.85 -38.33
N MET A 637 8.82 9.13 -38.50
CA MET A 637 8.98 8.15 -39.59
C MET A 637 8.08 6.91 -39.45
N LEU A 638 7.59 6.62 -38.24
CA LEU A 638 6.72 5.48 -37.96
C LEU A 638 5.24 5.88 -37.83
N SER A 639 4.95 7.18 -37.94
CA SER A 639 3.64 7.76 -37.64
C SER A 639 2.96 8.28 -38.91
N ASP A 640 1.65 8.48 -38.85
CA ASP A 640 0.91 9.06 -39.95
C ASP A 640 1.32 10.54 -40.12
N PRO A 641 1.90 10.95 -41.26
CA PRO A 641 2.37 12.31 -41.48
C PRO A 641 1.24 13.36 -41.44
N VAL A 642 -0.02 12.94 -41.63
CA VAL A 642 -1.18 13.82 -41.52
C VAL A 642 -1.40 14.24 -40.07
N PHE A 643 -1.18 13.35 -39.10
CA PHE A 643 -1.51 13.56 -37.68
C PHE A 643 -0.30 13.83 -36.80
N PHE A 644 0.91 13.46 -37.23
CA PHE A 644 2.14 13.75 -36.53
C PHE A 644 2.32 15.27 -36.34
N GLY A 645 2.51 15.71 -35.10
CA GLY A 645 2.68 17.12 -34.75
C GLY A 645 1.40 17.96 -34.69
N ARG A 646 0.21 17.41 -35.01
CA ARG A 646 -1.07 18.12 -34.80
C ARG A 646 -1.49 18.09 -33.34
N ILE A 647 -1.72 19.26 -32.75
CA ILE A 647 -2.25 19.47 -31.39
C ILE A 647 -3.27 20.62 -31.44
N PRO A 648 -4.52 20.44 -30.99
CA PRO A 648 -5.11 19.19 -30.51
C PRO A 648 -5.35 18.18 -31.65
N ILE A 649 -5.59 16.91 -31.30
CA ILE A 649 -6.04 15.91 -32.28
C ILE A 649 -7.44 16.32 -32.82
N PRO A 650 -7.71 16.19 -34.13
CA PRO A 650 -9.03 16.47 -34.68
C PRO A 650 -10.15 15.68 -34.00
N GLN A 651 -11.28 16.34 -33.73
CA GLN A 651 -12.43 15.72 -33.08
C GLN A 651 -12.90 14.48 -33.87
N GLY A 652 -13.08 13.35 -33.16
CA GLY A 652 -13.48 12.07 -33.76
C GLY A 652 -12.33 11.24 -34.33
N VAL A 653 -11.08 11.68 -34.21
CA VAL A 653 -9.89 10.86 -34.45
C VAL A 653 -9.33 10.40 -33.10
N THR A 654 -8.97 9.12 -32.98
CA THR A 654 -8.34 8.55 -31.79
C THR A 654 -7.07 7.79 -32.16
N MET A 655 -6.09 7.77 -31.26
CA MET A 655 -4.86 7.00 -31.40
C MET A 655 -5.02 5.66 -30.68
N ILE A 656 -4.76 4.56 -31.40
CA ILE A 656 -4.89 3.20 -30.88
C ILE A 656 -3.55 2.47 -31.05
N HIS A 657 -3.09 1.85 -29.98
CA HIS A 657 -1.92 0.98 -29.97
C HIS A 657 -2.27 -0.42 -30.44
N LEU A 658 -1.30 -1.11 -31.04
CA LEU A 658 -1.49 -2.40 -31.68
C LEU A 658 -0.52 -3.43 -31.12
N LYS A 659 -1.04 -4.62 -30.79
CA LYS A 659 -0.23 -5.82 -30.53
C LYS A 659 -0.70 -6.99 -31.37
N PHE A 660 0.25 -7.76 -31.87
CA PHE A 660 0.01 -8.95 -32.68
C PHE A 660 0.51 -10.19 -31.95
N TYR A 661 -0.34 -11.20 -31.81
CA TYR A 661 0.07 -12.51 -31.31
C TYR A 661 0.55 -13.38 -32.48
N ASN A 662 1.85 -13.68 -32.49
CA ASN A 662 2.45 -14.57 -33.47
C ASN A 662 2.38 -16.02 -32.98
N HIS A 663 1.44 -16.79 -33.55
CA HIS A 663 1.26 -18.21 -33.22
C HIS A 663 2.52 -19.06 -33.47
N ALA A 664 3.35 -18.73 -34.47
CA ALA A 664 4.53 -19.53 -34.80
C ALA A 664 5.62 -19.40 -33.73
N GLU A 665 5.73 -18.23 -33.10
CA GLU A 665 6.74 -17.94 -32.09
C GLU A 665 6.20 -18.01 -30.66
N GLY A 666 4.88 -18.08 -30.49
CA GLY A 666 4.22 -18.05 -29.18
C GLY A 666 4.39 -16.71 -28.45
N LYS A 667 4.56 -15.61 -29.19
CA LYS A 667 4.94 -14.29 -28.67
C LYS A 667 3.95 -13.19 -29.06
N MET A 668 3.78 -12.23 -28.16
CA MET A 668 3.12 -10.95 -28.41
C MET A 668 4.14 -9.94 -28.98
N ILE A 669 3.79 -9.25 -30.06
CA ILE A 669 4.67 -8.28 -30.72
C ILE A 669 3.95 -6.94 -30.79
N GLY A 670 4.53 -5.88 -30.22
CA GLY A 670 4.00 -4.53 -30.37
C GLY A 670 4.20 -4.01 -31.79
N LEU A 671 3.19 -3.38 -32.39
CA LEU A 671 3.21 -2.87 -33.77
C LEU A 671 3.08 -1.33 -33.84
N GLY A 672 3.37 -0.66 -32.73
CA GLY A 672 3.23 0.79 -32.57
C GLY A 672 1.78 1.22 -32.40
N HIS A 673 1.39 2.30 -33.07
CA HIS A 673 0.04 2.87 -33.01
C HIS A 673 -0.48 3.23 -34.42
N ILE A 674 -1.78 3.53 -34.50
CA ILE A 674 -2.45 4.07 -35.68
C ILE A 674 -3.45 5.16 -35.26
N TYR A 675 -3.76 6.08 -36.18
CA TYR A 675 -4.85 7.03 -36.04
C TYR A 675 -6.09 6.49 -36.75
N VAL A 676 -7.22 6.46 -36.04
CA VAL A 676 -8.48 5.94 -36.57
C VAL A 676 -9.60 6.97 -36.40
N ASN A 677 -10.52 6.99 -37.37
CA ASN A 677 -11.73 7.78 -37.24
C ASN A 677 -12.77 6.96 -36.45
N ALA A 678 -13.17 7.47 -35.29
CA ALA A 678 -14.07 6.80 -34.35
C ALA A 678 -15.43 6.41 -34.96
N ARG A 679 -15.85 7.12 -36.01
CA ARG A 679 -17.14 6.92 -36.70
C ARG A 679 -17.10 5.81 -37.75
N LEU A 680 -15.91 5.33 -38.12
CA LEU A 680 -15.76 4.28 -39.11
C LEU A 680 -15.85 2.88 -38.47
N PRO A 681 -16.31 1.86 -39.21
CA PRO A 681 -16.26 0.47 -38.76
C PRO A 681 -14.84 -0.04 -38.55
N ILE A 682 -14.60 -0.90 -37.55
CA ILE A 682 -13.27 -1.44 -37.23
C ILE A 682 -12.71 -2.28 -38.39
N LYS A 683 -13.58 -2.91 -39.20
CA LYS A 683 -13.16 -3.66 -40.39
C LYS A 683 -12.34 -2.83 -41.39
N THR A 684 -12.40 -1.50 -41.35
CA THR A 684 -11.62 -0.64 -42.25
C THR A 684 -10.12 -0.69 -41.97
N ILE A 685 -9.71 -1.03 -40.74
CA ILE A 685 -8.29 -1.11 -40.36
C ILE A 685 -7.68 -2.50 -40.57
N LEU A 686 -8.47 -3.54 -40.86
CA LEU A 686 -7.95 -4.92 -41.01
C LEU A 686 -6.83 -5.03 -42.06
N PRO A 687 -6.90 -4.39 -43.25
CA PRO A 687 -5.80 -4.45 -44.20
C PRO A 687 -4.51 -3.83 -43.66
N ILE A 688 -4.63 -2.80 -42.80
CA ILE A 688 -3.50 -2.13 -42.15
C ILE A 688 -2.90 -3.06 -41.07
N LEU A 689 -3.75 -3.73 -40.29
CA LEU A 689 -3.31 -4.72 -39.31
C LEU A 689 -2.54 -5.87 -39.98
N CYS A 690 -3.06 -6.42 -41.08
CA CYS A 690 -2.37 -7.46 -41.84
C CYS A 690 -1.02 -6.95 -42.37
N GLN A 691 -0.97 -5.74 -42.94
CA GLN A 691 0.27 -5.17 -43.44
C GLN A 691 1.31 -4.99 -42.34
N LYS A 692 0.93 -4.45 -41.18
CA LYS A 692 1.84 -4.25 -40.04
C LYS A 692 2.33 -5.57 -39.43
N ALA A 693 1.51 -6.63 -39.46
CA ALA A 693 1.88 -7.97 -38.99
C ALA A 693 2.59 -8.83 -40.06
N GLY A 694 2.86 -8.31 -41.26
CA GLY A 694 3.48 -9.09 -42.34
C GLY A 694 2.58 -10.18 -42.94
N LEU A 695 1.27 -10.09 -42.76
CA LEU A 695 0.27 -11.05 -43.24
C LEU A 695 -0.29 -10.66 -44.62
N ALA A 696 -0.86 -11.63 -45.33
CA ALA A 696 -1.59 -11.36 -46.56
C ALA A 696 -2.79 -10.42 -46.31
N LYS A 697 -3.03 -9.47 -47.21
CA LYS A 697 -4.07 -8.40 -47.03
C LYS A 697 -5.49 -8.91 -46.73
N LYS A 698 -5.80 -10.15 -47.09
CA LYS A 698 -7.14 -10.77 -46.93
C LYS A 698 -7.20 -11.83 -45.82
N THR A 699 -6.14 -11.95 -45.01
CA THR A 699 -6.14 -12.88 -43.86
C THR A 699 -7.26 -12.50 -42.88
N GLU A 700 -8.05 -13.49 -42.45
CA GLU A 700 -9.04 -13.29 -41.40
C GLU A 700 -8.35 -13.11 -40.05
N LEU A 701 -8.78 -12.10 -39.29
CA LEU A 701 -8.21 -11.74 -37.99
C LEU A 701 -9.23 -11.90 -36.87
N LEU A 702 -8.76 -12.32 -35.70
CA LEU A 702 -9.48 -12.21 -34.43
C LEU A 702 -8.94 -10.99 -33.69
N LEU A 703 -9.84 -10.13 -33.20
CA LEU A 703 -9.50 -8.87 -32.55
C LEU A 703 -9.99 -8.88 -31.10
N TYR A 704 -9.18 -8.30 -30.23
CA TYR A 704 -9.42 -8.20 -28.81
C TYR A 704 -9.01 -6.83 -28.29
N GLU A 705 -9.77 -6.31 -27.34
CA GLU A 705 -9.40 -5.12 -26.59
C GLU A 705 -8.64 -5.56 -25.34
N GLU A 706 -7.46 -4.99 -25.15
CA GLU A 706 -6.65 -5.19 -23.96
C GLU A 706 -7.05 -4.14 -22.90
N ILE A 707 -8.00 -4.48 -22.02
CA ILE A 707 -8.59 -3.54 -21.04
C ILE A 707 -7.77 -3.46 -19.75
N LYS A 708 -7.48 -4.60 -19.11
CA LYS A 708 -6.57 -4.72 -17.93
C LYS A 708 -6.04 -6.18 -17.83
N PRO A 709 -5.03 -6.52 -16.99
CA PRO A 709 -4.33 -7.82 -17.06
C PRO A 709 -5.18 -9.09 -17.01
N TRP A 710 -6.40 -9.03 -16.47
CA TRP A 710 -7.34 -10.15 -16.39
C TRP A 710 -8.67 -9.90 -17.13
N LEU A 711 -8.76 -8.85 -17.94
CA LEU A 711 -9.94 -8.52 -18.74
C LEU A 711 -9.52 -8.16 -20.16
N ILE A 712 -9.84 -9.08 -21.07
CA ILE A 712 -9.63 -8.94 -22.51
C ILE A 712 -10.98 -9.23 -23.16
N GLU A 713 -11.48 -8.32 -23.99
CA GLU A 713 -12.80 -8.46 -24.62
C GLU A 713 -12.68 -8.65 -26.13
N ALA A 714 -13.50 -9.53 -26.70
CA ALA A 714 -13.51 -9.76 -28.15
C ALA A 714 -14.17 -8.58 -28.87
N ILE A 715 -13.53 -8.08 -29.93
CA ILE A 715 -14.01 -6.96 -30.74
C ILE A 715 -14.73 -7.51 -31.98
N ASP A 716 -15.97 -7.08 -32.22
CA ASP A 716 -16.67 -7.32 -33.48
C ASP A 716 -16.22 -6.31 -34.55
N PRO A 717 -15.53 -6.74 -35.63
CA PRO A 717 -15.02 -5.83 -36.66
C PRO A 717 -16.12 -5.07 -37.41
N LYS A 718 -17.39 -5.51 -37.32
CA LYS A 718 -18.52 -4.83 -37.96
C LYS A 718 -18.95 -3.57 -37.21
N LYS A 719 -18.68 -3.49 -35.90
CA LYS A 719 -18.99 -2.32 -35.08
C LYS A 719 -18.06 -1.16 -35.43
N LYS A 720 -18.51 0.05 -35.13
CA LYS A 720 -17.67 1.27 -35.18
C LYS A 720 -16.79 1.35 -33.94
N PHE A 721 -15.67 2.06 -34.04
CA PHE A 721 -14.78 2.31 -32.89
C PHE A 721 -15.53 2.98 -31.72
N GLU A 722 -16.39 3.97 -31.99
CA GLU A 722 -17.21 4.64 -30.97
C GLU A 722 -18.23 3.70 -30.28
N GLN A 723 -18.60 2.58 -30.90
CA GLN A 723 -19.59 1.63 -30.36
C GLN A 723 -18.98 0.53 -29.49
N VAL A 724 -17.66 0.38 -29.52
CA VAL A 724 -16.92 -0.58 -28.69
C VAL A 724 -16.16 0.14 -27.57
N GLU A 725 -16.46 1.41 -27.33
CA GLU A 725 -15.90 2.23 -26.24
C GLU A 725 -14.36 2.35 -26.26
N LEU A 726 -13.70 2.08 -27.40
CA LEU A 726 -12.26 2.30 -27.57
C LEU A 726 -11.92 3.80 -27.46
N GLN A 727 -11.14 4.13 -26.45
CA GLN A 727 -10.64 5.45 -26.11
C GLN A 727 -9.22 5.67 -26.64
N LEU A 728 -8.74 6.90 -26.50
CA LEU A 728 -7.38 7.26 -26.89
C LEU A 728 -6.37 6.56 -25.99
N GLY A 729 -5.34 5.96 -26.61
CA GLY A 729 -4.31 5.19 -25.94
C GLY A 729 -4.69 3.73 -25.70
N ASP A 730 -5.87 3.28 -26.12
CA ASP A 730 -6.27 1.87 -25.99
C ASP A 730 -5.47 0.95 -26.88
N ILE A 731 -5.43 -0.32 -26.50
CA ILE A 731 -4.62 -1.35 -27.13
C ILE A 731 -5.55 -2.39 -27.78
N ILE A 732 -5.41 -2.55 -29.09
CA ILE A 732 -6.03 -3.66 -29.83
C ILE A 732 -4.99 -4.77 -29.99
N CYS A 733 -5.32 -5.93 -29.43
CA CYS A 733 -4.61 -7.18 -29.64
C CYS A 733 -5.27 -7.97 -30.77
N PHE A 734 -4.49 -8.53 -31.68
CA PHE A 734 -5.05 -9.34 -32.76
C PHE A 734 -4.16 -10.53 -33.14
N GLN A 735 -4.77 -11.52 -33.76
CA GLN A 735 -4.09 -12.72 -34.26
C GLN A 735 -4.72 -13.19 -35.57
N ALA A 736 -3.95 -13.92 -36.37
CA ALA A 736 -4.50 -14.60 -37.54
C ALA A 736 -5.45 -15.71 -37.08
N LYS A 737 -6.64 -15.78 -37.67
CA LYS A 737 -7.57 -16.87 -37.40
C LYS A 737 -6.97 -18.15 -37.99
N ALA A 738 -6.80 -19.17 -37.16
CA ALA A 738 -6.34 -20.48 -37.61
C ALA A 738 -7.29 -20.99 -38.71
N SER A 739 -6.70 -21.40 -39.84
CA SER A 739 -7.40 -21.98 -40.99
C SER A 739 -7.88 -23.39 -40.70
#